data_AF-A0A1W1UWS1-F1
#
_entry.id   AF-A0A1W1UWS1-F1
#
_cell.length_a   1.000
_cell.length_b   1.000
_cell.length_c   1.000
_cell.angle_alpha   90.00
_cell.angle_beta   90.00
_cell.angle_gamma   90.00
#
_symmetry.space_group_name_H-M   'P 1'
#
loop_
_entity.id
_entity.type
_entity.pdbx_description
1 polymer ?
#
loop_
_entity_poly.entity_id
_entity_poly.type
_entity_poly.pdbx_seq_one_letter_code
_entity_poly.pdbx_strand_id
1 'polypeptide(L)'
;MTVTNPDGSTQTVTLTADDVANGVTVKVTPIDGQVNEVKAVVADAAGNTSTEGSDTSTADLQSPGGEDTDGDGKGDEAPVITFPEDIEGDGTLNAAEVGEDASTPVKISLPTGTEEGDIVVVTINGVEQEVPVTVADLNNGFVTVPVATDNIEQIDVTAYVKDASGNQSATGNGSVKVDTTVPQAPTVTPSTEDGSVTITPADDAVKTDITYVDEDGVTQTVTVVKGEDGTWAAEDGTTLPEGVTVDPTTGVVTIGQDAVKDGSTVTATNTDTANNESVEGTGTAGVDKGPNAPTVTPSTEDGSVTVTPAEGAEKLDITYVDEDGVNQTITVVKGEDGTWAPEAGTTLPTGVKVDPETGVVTIAERAVEDGSEVVATNSEGNNVSEEGKGIAGPNADTTVPGDTDNDGVADTGPVISFPEDVNPMVNEEGAPLFDENGDQILGNGILSAAEIGDDNSTPVEISLPVNTEVGDILYVTINGEEQEIEITEALLTQGSVTIDVPTADISEIEVTAYVEDTAGNRSLDGTGSVTIEEALPTASITLLDDLTDDYAGLDELIATNVYNTDGKTGEIGNNTGTAFSSLATGLTNDDTPNIKITLDKALAEGETLTVYRYKYDDSLDGVSPIKSETQVEIVKVVGSDTEYVVVSTDDQLDQTYGQEYLYKVVVSGIVDGEQVESVVQEHHIKLDTLVEAITVDNVSVNGDNRTFSGTTEAGATIRVTYLSSTNNNSYVTTETVADENGAYSLTLSGWNNKTVDGAEITVIDQAGNVKTASLHNFPRLYVNMNTEVGITAATMEQTILLQRESAQGLLMDDGNDYVILAGGGVNDLGNQGIFAEQTDDKTVVDMAGGDDYLRVNGALYDGVSVNMGAGDDKFEVVNNIAYGAYEIDMGEGNDIFTALGNAVGSPLNIDLGDGNNQLNIGGSMDTEFNFTGGAGDDYVSIGNGIVSRAASTMSLGDGDNTVAITGGISPISGSTTITTGAGDDIISVTGNISSTIYTAKVEFNLGEGNNTVYIEGWWAGNKGMTTGDGNDTLIVGGNIDTSSSPLNLIDLGNGDNAISIGGYISATDAKQSFITGDGNDTFTVGGYVSSGAGTDIGLTIDLGAGDDVLTIGATGEAIRDSQTVINGGAGNDILRFTGSSAKTEIDMTKVKGFEVIDLNDSNTHLNVVISDLIYDGAPSKIYITGGSSDFVDLGDNNWTSNTASSAPQLGTWTSRQGTGDDQGYTVWVDSTNPSVELYIQSTINVL
;
A
#
# COMPACT_ATOMS: atom_id res chain seq x y z
N MET A 1 68.08 -29.75 -0.96
CA MET A 1 67.52 -28.44 -1.32
C MET A 1 67.94 -27.44 -0.26
N THR A 2 68.36 -26.25 -0.67
CA THR A 2 68.56 -25.11 0.22
C THR A 2 67.45 -24.12 -0.09
N VAL A 3 66.74 -23.67 0.94
CA VAL A 3 65.74 -22.61 0.86
C VAL A 3 66.31 -21.38 1.55
N THR A 4 66.16 -20.22 0.92
CA THR A 4 66.41 -18.90 1.50
C THR A 4 65.06 -18.32 1.89
N ASN A 5 64.92 -17.98 3.17
CA ASN A 5 63.72 -17.40 3.76
C ASN A 5 63.69 -15.88 3.51
N PRO A 6 62.56 -15.18 3.74
CA PRO A 6 62.45 -13.73 3.50
C PRO A 6 63.46 -12.88 4.29
N ASP A 7 63.91 -13.34 5.47
CA ASP A 7 64.94 -12.68 6.29
C ASP A 7 66.38 -12.88 5.78
N GLY A 8 66.54 -13.60 4.66
CA GLY A 8 67.84 -13.99 4.11
C GLY A 8 68.53 -15.13 4.87
N SER A 9 67.91 -15.70 5.90
CA SER A 9 68.38 -16.95 6.51
C SER A 9 68.21 -18.11 5.52
N THR A 10 68.98 -19.19 5.72
CA THR A 10 68.91 -20.37 4.84
C THR A 10 68.73 -21.65 5.63
N GLN A 11 67.84 -22.51 5.13
CA GLN A 11 67.56 -23.83 5.67
C GLN A 11 67.80 -24.93 4.63
N THR A 12 68.37 -26.05 5.07
CA THR A 12 68.75 -27.17 4.17
C THR A 12 67.85 -28.36 4.41
N VAL A 13 67.04 -28.70 3.41
CA VAL A 13 66.16 -29.89 3.39
C VAL A 13 66.85 -31.00 2.61
N THR A 14 67.00 -32.19 3.21
CA THR A 14 67.48 -33.39 2.52
C THR A 14 66.30 -34.06 1.84
N LEU A 15 66.29 -34.08 0.51
CA LEU A 15 65.19 -34.67 -0.26
C LEU A 15 65.27 -36.20 -0.25
N THR A 16 64.14 -36.85 -0.01
CA THR A 16 63.92 -38.29 -0.15
C THR A 16 63.38 -38.63 -1.54
N ALA A 17 63.07 -39.90 -1.81
CA ALA A 17 62.50 -40.32 -3.09
C ALA A 17 61.06 -39.80 -3.29
N ASP A 18 60.27 -39.73 -2.22
CA ASP A 18 58.87 -39.27 -2.28
C ASP A 18 58.81 -37.74 -2.47
N ASP A 19 59.70 -36.98 -1.83
CA ASP A 19 59.79 -35.51 -2.00
C ASP A 19 60.12 -35.11 -3.45
N VAL A 20 60.83 -35.97 -4.19
CA VAL A 20 61.15 -35.76 -5.61
C VAL A 20 59.97 -36.11 -6.53
N ALA A 21 59.05 -36.96 -6.07
CA ALA A 21 57.85 -37.34 -6.82
C ALA A 21 56.66 -36.39 -6.56
N ASN A 22 56.49 -35.93 -5.32
CA ASN A 22 55.31 -35.21 -4.86
C ASN A 22 55.58 -33.75 -4.44
N GLY A 23 56.84 -33.30 -4.49
CA GLY A 23 57.25 -32.00 -3.95
C GLY A 23 57.49 -32.03 -2.43
N VAL A 24 57.86 -30.87 -1.87
CA VAL A 24 58.11 -30.74 -0.43
C VAL A 24 57.66 -29.36 0.07
N THR A 25 56.79 -29.35 1.08
CA THR A 25 56.33 -28.12 1.74
C THR A 25 57.39 -27.63 2.73
N VAL A 26 57.67 -26.33 2.71
CA VAL A 26 58.64 -25.70 3.59
C VAL A 26 57.98 -24.53 4.32
N LYS A 27 57.90 -24.60 5.65
CA LYS A 27 57.47 -23.46 6.46
C LYS A 27 58.56 -22.40 6.49
N VAL A 28 58.16 -21.16 6.23
CA VAL A 28 58.95 -19.94 6.37
C VAL A 28 58.15 -18.94 7.21
N THR A 29 58.81 -18.00 7.87
CA THR A 29 58.14 -16.90 8.57
C THR A 29 58.15 -15.68 7.64
N PRO A 30 57.00 -15.08 7.31
CA PRO A 30 56.95 -13.83 6.57
C PRO A 30 57.45 -12.65 7.43
N ILE A 31 57.82 -11.57 6.75
CA ILE A 31 58.18 -10.28 7.31
C ILE A 31 57.08 -9.30 6.91
N ASP A 32 56.62 -8.54 7.88
CA ASP A 32 55.60 -7.52 7.73
C ASP A 32 55.98 -6.39 6.74
N GLY A 33 54.95 -5.85 6.07
CA GLY A 33 55.03 -4.65 5.21
C GLY A 33 55.97 -4.77 4.01
N GLN A 34 56.40 -5.98 3.63
CA GLN A 34 57.43 -6.22 2.61
C GLN A 34 57.09 -7.39 1.67
N VAL A 35 57.73 -7.40 0.50
CA VAL A 35 57.67 -8.52 -0.44
C VAL A 35 58.52 -9.67 0.11
N ASN A 36 57.85 -10.71 0.56
CA ASN A 36 58.40 -11.93 1.12
C ASN A 36 58.88 -12.88 0.02
N GLU A 37 60.11 -12.64 -0.45
CA GLU A 37 60.74 -13.46 -1.49
C GLU A 37 61.40 -14.73 -0.89
N VAL A 38 60.85 -15.91 -1.22
CA VAL A 38 61.40 -17.21 -0.85
C VAL A 38 62.15 -17.80 -2.05
N LYS A 39 63.37 -18.30 -1.85
CA LYS A 39 64.19 -18.89 -2.94
C LYS A 39 64.59 -20.31 -2.65
N ALA A 40 64.62 -21.17 -3.65
CA ALA A 40 65.00 -22.56 -3.51
C ALA A 40 66.00 -23.03 -4.58
N VAL A 41 67.05 -23.73 -4.16
CA VAL A 41 68.04 -24.37 -5.03
C VAL A 41 68.21 -25.84 -4.61
N VAL A 42 68.10 -26.76 -5.56
CA VAL A 42 68.38 -28.19 -5.34
C VAL A 42 69.81 -28.49 -5.76
N ALA A 43 70.56 -29.21 -4.94
CA ALA A 43 71.91 -29.67 -5.23
C ALA A 43 71.98 -31.20 -5.20
N ASP A 44 72.68 -31.80 -6.17
CA ASP A 44 72.96 -33.24 -6.17
C ASP A 44 74.16 -33.60 -5.27
N ALA A 45 74.41 -34.91 -5.09
CA ALA A 45 75.52 -35.41 -4.27
C ALA A 45 76.93 -35.14 -4.88
N ALA A 46 77.01 -34.66 -6.12
CA ALA A 46 78.25 -34.23 -6.76
C ALA A 46 78.46 -32.70 -6.68
N GLY A 47 77.47 -31.94 -6.18
CA GLY A 47 77.51 -30.49 -6.03
C GLY A 47 77.00 -29.71 -7.24
N ASN A 48 76.32 -30.36 -8.20
CA ASN A 48 75.64 -29.65 -9.28
C ASN A 48 74.32 -29.07 -8.77
N THR A 49 74.03 -27.81 -9.07
CA THR A 49 72.82 -27.10 -8.61
C THR A 49 71.80 -26.92 -9.73
N SER A 50 70.51 -26.89 -9.37
CA SER A 50 69.43 -26.41 -10.23
C SER A 50 69.58 -24.90 -10.53
N THR A 51 68.72 -24.40 -11.42
CA THR A 51 68.35 -22.98 -11.37
C THR A 51 67.67 -22.66 -10.03
N GLU A 52 67.75 -21.41 -9.61
CA GLU A 52 67.00 -20.90 -8.47
C GLU A 52 65.52 -20.78 -8.87
N GLY A 53 64.63 -21.38 -8.07
CA GLY A 53 63.21 -21.07 -8.08
C GLY A 53 62.94 -19.98 -7.05
N SER A 54 62.04 -19.06 -7.35
CA SER A 54 61.63 -17.98 -6.46
C SER A 54 60.12 -17.89 -6.42
N ASP A 55 59.57 -17.61 -5.25
CA ASP A 55 58.16 -17.27 -5.04
C ASP A 55 58.08 -16.03 -4.15
N THR A 56 57.00 -15.26 -4.25
CA THR A 56 56.83 -13.97 -3.56
C THR A 56 55.40 -13.79 -3.07
N SER A 57 55.23 -13.50 -1.79
CA SER A 57 53.98 -12.93 -1.25
C SER A 57 54.21 -11.53 -0.71
N THR A 58 53.13 -10.77 -0.51
CA THR A 58 53.09 -9.68 0.47
C THR A 58 52.32 -10.20 1.68
N ALA A 59 52.75 -9.83 2.88
CA ALA A 59 52.05 -10.15 4.12
C ALA A 59 51.92 -8.86 4.93
N ASP A 60 50.70 -8.61 5.38
CA ASP A 60 50.37 -7.60 6.35
C ASP A 60 50.15 -8.33 7.68
N LEU A 61 50.99 -8.02 8.68
CA LEU A 61 50.97 -8.65 10.00
C LEU A 61 50.67 -7.62 11.10
N GLN A 62 50.35 -6.38 10.71
CA GLN A 62 49.73 -5.43 11.61
C GLN A 62 48.23 -5.70 11.63
N SER A 63 47.61 -5.51 12.78
CA SER A 63 46.17 -5.66 12.96
C SER A 63 45.67 -4.49 13.81
N PRO A 64 44.46 -3.97 13.53
CA PRO A 64 43.75 -3.17 14.51
C PRO A 64 43.64 -3.98 15.80
N GLY A 65 43.86 -3.35 16.96
CA GLY A 65 43.96 -4.05 18.24
C GLY A 65 45.38 -4.33 18.75
N GLY A 66 46.42 -3.91 18.02
CA GLY A 66 47.81 -4.10 18.46
C GLY A 66 48.37 -5.48 18.12
N GLU A 67 49.24 -6.03 18.98
CA GLU A 67 49.85 -7.35 18.72
C GLU A 67 48.94 -8.49 19.19
N ASP A 68 48.74 -9.49 18.33
CA ASP A 68 48.19 -10.82 18.65
C ASP A 68 49.16 -11.56 19.58
N THR A 69 48.85 -11.67 20.88
CA THR A 69 49.73 -12.35 21.85
C THR A 69 49.31 -13.77 22.22
N ASP A 70 48.09 -14.19 21.87
CA ASP A 70 47.58 -15.55 22.17
C ASP A 70 47.52 -16.48 20.95
N GLY A 71 47.59 -15.93 19.73
CA GLY A 71 47.73 -16.62 18.45
C GLY A 71 46.41 -16.93 17.75
N ASP A 72 45.34 -16.18 18.00
CA ASP A 72 44.02 -16.38 17.38
C ASP A 72 43.87 -15.70 16.00
N GLY A 73 44.80 -14.81 15.63
CA GLY A 73 44.77 -14.04 14.38
C GLY A 73 44.07 -12.68 14.48
N LYS A 74 43.85 -12.16 15.69
CA LYS A 74 43.28 -10.83 15.96
C LYS A 74 44.19 -10.00 16.89
N GLY A 75 44.05 -8.68 16.84
CA GLY A 75 44.73 -7.80 17.81
C GLY A 75 44.07 -7.85 19.19
N ASP A 76 44.86 -8.04 20.25
CA ASP A 76 44.40 -8.22 21.65
C ASP A 76 43.50 -7.07 22.20
N GLU A 77 43.60 -5.85 21.69
CA GLU A 77 42.85 -4.67 22.16
C GLU A 77 41.51 -4.50 21.43
N ALA A 78 40.42 -4.67 22.15
CA ALA A 78 39.05 -4.46 21.65
C ALA A 78 38.62 -2.97 21.71
N PRO A 79 37.71 -2.52 20.82
CA PRO A 79 36.99 -1.26 21.00
C PRO A 79 36.25 -1.20 22.33
N VAL A 80 36.27 -0.04 22.99
CA VAL A 80 35.44 0.26 24.15
C VAL A 80 34.19 1.00 23.66
N ILE A 81 33.02 0.45 23.95
CA ILE A 81 31.72 1.04 23.65
C ILE A 81 31.28 1.87 24.87
N THR A 82 30.78 3.07 24.64
CA THR A 82 30.25 3.99 25.67
C THR A 82 29.03 4.73 25.16
N PHE A 83 28.07 4.96 26.06
CA PHE A 83 26.91 5.80 25.84
C PHE A 83 27.19 7.11 26.59
N PRO A 84 27.47 8.23 25.88
CA PRO A 84 27.95 9.47 26.51
C PRO A 84 26.83 10.29 27.16
N GLU A 85 25.57 9.91 26.91
CA GLU A 85 24.36 10.50 27.49
C GLU A 85 23.87 9.80 28.74
N ASP A 86 24.38 8.59 29.08
CA ASP A 86 24.30 8.02 30.43
C ASP A 86 25.24 8.84 31.34
N ILE A 87 24.73 10.01 31.76
CA ILE A 87 25.44 11.04 32.53
C ILE A 87 25.55 10.58 33.99
N GLU A 88 24.51 9.90 34.47
CA GLU A 88 24.44 9.33 35.82
C GLU A 88 25.38 8.13 35.97
N GLY A 89 25.62 7.38 34.89
CA GLY A 89 26.48 6.20 34.83
C GLY A 89 25.84 4.95 35.44
N ASP A 90 24.51 4.84 35.37
CA ASP A 90 23.75 3.74 35.98
C ASP A 90 23.41 2.59 35.02
N GLY A 91 23.59 2.80 33.71
CA GLY A 91 23.35 1.81 32.66
C GLY A 91 21.94 1.86 32.05
N THR A 92 21.18 2.92 32.33
CA THR A 92 19.87 3.24 31.74
C THR A 92 19.94 4.64 31.14
N LEU A 93 19.34 4.84 29.97
CA LEU A 93 19.10 6.17 29.41
C LEU A 93 17.68 6.60 29.75
N ASN A 94 17.56 7.68 30.51
CA ASN A 94 16.28 8.27 30.90
C ASN A 94 15.78 9.33 29.90
N ALA A 95 14.53 9.80 30.06
CA ALA A 95 13.90 10.77 29.17
C ALA A 95 14.68 12.09 29.04
N ALA A 96 15.35 12.54 30.10
CA ALA A 96 16.14 13.77 30.10
C ALA A 96 17.53 13.60 29.48
N GLU A 97 18.07 12.38 29.51
CA GLU A 97 19.34 12.00 28.87
C GLU A 97 19.19 11.82 27.35
N VAL A 98 18.07 11.25 26.91
CA VAL A 98 17.75 11.06 25.48
C VAL A 98 17.35 12.37 24.78
N GLY A 99 16.54 13.21 25.42
CA GLY A 99 16.10 14.48 24.85
C GLY A 99 15.03 14.39 23.76
N GLU A 100 14.79 15.51 23.06
CA GLU A 100 13.67 15.68 22.10
C GLU A 100 13.91 15.00 20.73
N ASP A 101 15.13 14.57 20.41
CA ASP A 101 15.50 13.97 19.11
C ASP A 101 15.48 12.44 19.07
N ALA A 102 15.04 11.79 20.16
CA ALA A 102 14.75 10.35 20.25
C ALA A 102 15.88 9.45 19.70
N SER A 103 17.13 9.83 19.93
CA SER A 103 18.32 9.14 19.41
C SER A 103 19.53 9.38 20.30
N THR A 104 20.29 8.32 20.62
CA THR A 104 21.55 8.41 21.39
C THR A 104 22.80 8.12 20.55
N PRO A 105 23.94 8.83 20.72
CA PRO A 105 25.16 8.63 19.97
C PRO A 105 26.07 7.58 20.65
N VAL A 106 26.00 6.34 20.19
CA VAL A 106 26.91 5.27 20.60
C VAL A 106 28.34 5.60 20.20
N LYS A 107 29.24 5.64 21.17
CA LYS A 107 30.65 6.01 20.98
C LYS A 107 31.56 4.78 21.11
N ILE A 108 32.31 4.51 20.04
CA ILE A 108 33.14 3.31 19.85
C ILE A 108 34.61 3.75 19.74
N SER A 109 35.46 3.41 20.71
CA SER A 109 36.87 3.81 20.68
C SER A 109 37.66 3.08 19.60
N LEU A 110 38.56 3.77 18.91
CA LEU A 110 39.47 3.14 17.95
C LEU A 110 40.66 2.52 18.70
N PRO A 111 40.89 1.19 18.61
CA PRO A 111 42.01 0.53 19.26
C PRO A 111 43.34 0.86 18.56
N THR A 112 44.47 0.57 19.21
CA THR A 112 45.80 0.82 18.62
C THR A 112 46.01 0.01 17.34
N GLY A 113 46.73 0.59 16.38
CA GLY A 113 46.92 -0.01 15.05
C GLY A 113 45.87 0.38 14.00
N THR A 114 44.77 1.03 14.39
CA THR A 114 43.77 1.56 13.43
C THR A 114 44.35 2.68 12.56
N GLU A 115 44.17 2.62 11.24
CA GLU A 115 44.59 3.61 10.24
C GLU A 115 43.42 4.25 9.46
N GLU A 116 43.71 5.18 8.54
CA GLU A 116 42.70 5.86 7.72
C GLU A 116 42.24 4.93 6.59
N GLY A 117 40.94 4.64 6.54
CA GLY A 117 40.35 3.70 5.58
C GLY A 117 40.09 2.28 6.13
N ASP A 118 40.47 2.01 7.38
CA ASP A 118 39.98 0.85 8.13
C ASP A 118 38.46 0.96 8.35
N ILE A 119 37.81 -0.14 8.72
CA ILE A 119 36.35 -0.21 8.90
C ILE A 119 36.04 -0.63 10.34
N VAL A 120 35.28 0.19 11.06
CA VAL A 120 34.60 -0.23 12.28
C VAL A 120 33.36 -1.02 11.85
N VAL A 121 33.33 -2.31 12.14
CA VAL A 121 32.13 -3.14 12.02
C VAL A 121 31.43 -3.08 13.36
N VAL A 122 30.18 -2.59 13.37
CA VAL A 122 29.34 -2.50 14.56
C VAL A 122 28.03 -3.23 14.32
N THR A 123 27.61 -4.04 15.28
CA THR A 123 26.29 -4.66 15.32
C THR A 123 25.48 -3.98 16.42
N ILE A 124 24.30 -3.45 16.08
CA ILE A 124 23.39 -2.76 17.00
C ILE A 124 22.04 -3.50 16.96
N ASN A 125 21.59 -4.03 18.10
CA ASN A 125 20.34 -4.81 18.22
C ASN A 125 20.22 -5.96 17.18
N GLY A 126 21.34 -6.53 16.74
CA GLY A 126 21.42 -7.62 15.76
C GLY A 126 21.65 -7.17 14.30
N VAL A 127 21.55 -5.86 14.00
CA VAL A 127 21.80 -5.31 12.66
C VAL A 127 23.26 -4.88 12.52
N GLU A 128 23.97 -5.35 11.50
CA GLU A 128 25.37 -5.00 11.23
C GLU A 128 25.52 -3.75 10.35
N GLN A 129 26.45 -2.88 10.69
CA GLN A 129 26.81 -1.65 9.97
C GLN A 129 28.33 -1.53 9.85
N GLU A 130 28.81 -1.14 8.67
CA GLU A 130 30.21 -0.83 8.41
C GLU A 130 30.44 0.69 8.37
N VAL A 131 31.35 1.19 9.20
CA VAL A 131 31.70 2.62 9.28
C VAL A 131 33.19 2.82 8.96
N PRO A 132 33.54 3.47 7.84
CA PRO A 132 34.93 3.70 7.46
C PRO A 132 35.58 4.78 8.34
N VAL A 133 36.77 4.49 8.87
CA VAL A 133 37.55 5.35 9.75
C VAL A 133 38.17 6.51 8.96
N THR A 134 37.82 7.74 9.33
CA THR A 134 38.38 8.95 8.73
C THR A 134 39.52 9.56 9.57
N VAL A 135 40.25 10.51 8.97
CA VAL A 135 41.24 11.34 9.69
C VAL A 135 40.61 12.06 10.90
N ALA A 136 39.33 12.41 10.87
CA ALA A 136 38.68 13.08 12.00
C ALA A 136 38.54 12.11 13.19
N ASP A 137 38.12 10.87 12.93
CA ASP A 137 37.89 9.84 13.94
C ASP A 137 39.20 9.41 14.60
N LEU A 138 40.28 9.30 13.82
CA LEU A 138 41.65 9.08 14.35
C LEU A 138 42.16 10.23 15.24
N ASN A 139 41.79 11.48 14.94
CA ASN A 139 42.14 12.62 15.79
C ASN A 139 41.28 12.68 17.08
N ASN A 140 40.05 12.17 17.02
CA ASN A 140 39.13 12.08 18.17
C ASN A 140 39.42 10.85 19.05
N GLY A 141 39.93 9.76 18.45
CA GLY A 141 40.16 8.46 19.06
C GLY A 141 38.93 7.54 19.11
N PHE A 142 37.86 7.87 18.38
CA PHE A 142 36.59 7.13 18.38
C PHE A 142 35.75 7.46 17.15
N VAL A 143 34.84 6.55 16.82
CA VAL A 143 33.71 6.74 15.91
C VAL A 143 32.43 6.90 16.73
N THR A 144 31.44 7.61 16.20
CA THR A 144 30.12 7.79 16.81
C THR A 144 29.03 7.36 15.82
N VAL A 145 28.06 6.59 16.30
CA VAL A 145 26.91 6.11 15.52
C VAL A 145 25.62 6.49 16.28
N PRO A 146 24.72 7.31 15.69
CA PRO A 146 23.42 7.60 16.30
C PRO A 146 22.50 6.37 16.22
N VAL A 147 21.73 6.14 17.27
CA VAL A 147 20.78 5.01 17.38
C VAL A 147 19.46 5.57 17.89
N ALA A 148 18.38 5.38 17.13
CA ALA A 148 17.03 5.75 17.56
C ALA A 148 16.63 4.99 18.82
N THR A 149 15.98 5.67 19.76
CA THR A 149 15.58 5.14 21.08
C THR A 149 14.07 4.84 21.16
N ASP A 150 13.30 5.14 20.12
CA ASP A 150 11.86 4.88 20.08
C ASP A 150 11.54 3.37 20.16
N ASN A 151 10.61 3.02 21.04
CA ASN A 151 10.04 1.67 21.19
C ASN A 151 11.06 0.53 21.44
N ILE A 152 12.23 0.83 22.02
CA ILE A 152 13.22 -0.17 22.42
C ILE A 152 13.52 -0.12 23.92
N GLU A 153 13.57 -1.29 24.58
CA GLU A 153 13.88 -1.39 26.02
C GLU A 153 15.41 -1.43 26.30
N GLN A 154 16.21 -1.81 25.30
CA GLN A 154 17.65 -2.02 25.41
C GLN A 154 18.35 -1.80 24.07
N ILE A 155 19.55 -1.21 24.12
CA ILE A 155 20.50 -1.13 23.01
C ILE A 155 21.68 -2.06 23.34
N ASP A 156 21.80 -3.15 22.59
CA ASP A 156 22.95 -4.07 22.63
C ASP A 156 23.88 -3.81 21.45
N VAL A 157 25.15 -3.56 21.75
CA VAL A 157 26.17 -3.20 20.76
C VAL A 157 27.37 -4.14 20.84
N THR A 158 27.83 -4.63 19.70
CA THR A 158 29.15 -5.27 19.57
C THR A 158 29.95 -4.60 18.46
N ALA A 159 31.26 -4.41 18.63
CA ALA A 159 32.08 -3.72 17.63
C ALA A 159 33.50 -4.28 17.55
N TYR A 160 34.06 -4.33 16.34
CA TYR A 160 35.47 -4.59 16.08
C TYR A 160 35.96 -3.74 14.90
N VAL A 161 37.27 -3.56 14.77
CA VAL A 161 37.86 -2.86 13.62
C VAL A 161 38.53 -3.87 12.71
N LYS A 162 38.33 -3.73 11.39
CA LYS A 162 39.03 -4.51 10.34
C LYS A 162 39.81 -3.59 9.41
N ASP A 163 40.99 -4.03 9.00
CA ASP A 163 41.80 -3.32 8.00
C ASP A 163 41.47 -3.75 6.56
N ALA A 164 42.07 -3.07 5.58
CA ALA A 164 41.92 -3.39 4.16
C ALA A 164 42.54 -4.74 3.73
N SER A 165 43.35 -5.36 4.58
CA SER A 165 43.93 -6.71 4.40
C SER A 165 43.03 -7.80 5.01
N GLY A 166 42.01 -7.42 5.77
CA GLY A 166 41.06 -8.31 6.46
C GLY A 166 41.48 -8.73 7.87
N ASN A 167 42.57 -8.19 8.43
CA ASN A 167 42.92 -8.46 9.82
C ASN A 167 41.97 -7.68 10.76
N GLN A 168 41.73 -8.20 11.97
CA GLN A 168 40.69 -7.68 12.86
C GLN A 168 41.19 -7.45 14.29
N SER A 169 40.57 -6.53 15.01
CA SER A 169 40.69 -6.43 16.46
C SER A 169 39.87 -7.50 17.18
N ALA A 170 40.13 -7.69 18.47
CA ALA A 170 39.19 -8.28 19.39
C ALA A 170 37.84 -7.50 19.38
N THR A 171 36.76 -8.19 19.72
CA THR A 171 35.41 -7.63 19.73
C THR A 171 35.10 -6.98 21.08
N GLY A 172 34.66 -5.72 21.05
CA GLY A 172 34.08 -5.01 22.18
C GLY A 172 32.58 -5.27 22.30
N ASN A 173 32.07 -5.21 23.53
CA ASN A 173 30.64 -5.31 23.84
C ASN A 173 30.22 -4.14 24.73
N GLY A 174 29.04 -3.60 24.52
CA GLY A 174 28.40 -2.60 25.37
C GLY A 174 26.89 -2.72 25.29
N SER A 175 26.20 -2.39 26.37
CA SER A 175 24.75 -2.43 26.46
C SER A 175 24.27 -1.30 27.35
N VAL A 176 23.17 -0.64 26.97
CA VAL A 176 22.45 0.31 27.84
C VAL A 176 20.97 0.04 27.73
N LYS A 177 20.23 0.22 28.82
CA LYS A 177 18.76 0.21 28.78
C LYS A 177 18.24 1.55 28.30
N VAL A 178 17.01 1.57 27.82
CA VAL A 178 16.30 2.80 27.46
C VAL A 178 14.97 2.78 28.21
N ASP A 179 14.70 3.83 28.98
CA ASP A 179 13.44 4.02 29.67
C ASP A 179 13.11 5.51 29.69
N THR A 180 12.41 5.97 28.65
CA THR A 180 11.95 7.35 28.50
C THR A 180 10.54 7.56 29.07
N THR A 181 9.99 6.57 29.77
CA THR A 181 8.60 6.64 30.27
C THR A 181 8.52 7.41 31.58
N VAL A 182 7.95 8.62 31.53
CA VAL A 182 7.71 9.39 32.77
C VAL A 182 6.60 8.75 33.60
N PRO A 183 6.79 8.57 34.92
CA PRO A 183 5.73 8.05 35.78
C PRO A 183 4.56 9.03 35.86
N GLN A 184 3.38 8.52 36.20
CA GLN A 184 2.21 9.39 36.37
C GLN A 184 2.40 10.38 37.52
N ALA A 185 1.82 11.57 37.38
CA ALA A 185 1.81 12.58 38.43
C ALA A 185 1.17 12.04 39.72
N PRO A 186 1.73 12.31 40.91
CA PRO A 186 1.13 11.88 42.16
C PRO A 186 -0.22 12.55 42.35
N THR A 187 -1.24 11.78 42.73
CA THR A 187 -2.56 12.34 42.99
C THR A 187 -2.52 13.07 44.33
N VAL A 188 -2.46 14.41 44.28
CA VAL A 188 -2.65 15.28 45.45
C VAL A 188 -4.14 15.53 45.60
N THR A 189 -4.75 14.84 46.55
CA THR A 189 -6.18 14.93 46.86
C THR A 189 -6.35 15.69 48.18
N PRO A 190 -6.74 16.98 48.14
CA PRO A 190 -7.27 17.67 49.30
C PRO A 190 -8.49 16.92 49.84
N SER A 191 -8.61 16.86 51.16
CA SER A 191 -9.82 16.36 51.80
C SER A 191 -10.98 17.30 51.47
N THR A 192 -12.08 16.73 51.00
CA THR A 192 -13.36 17.46 50.88
C THR A 192 -14.07 17.59 52.23
N GLU A 193 -13.58 16.86 53.24
CA GLU A 193 -14.13 16.88 54.58
C GLU A 193 -13.36 17.81 55.52
N ASP A 194 -12.07 18.11 55.33
CA ASP A 194 -11.29 18.94 56.26
C ASP A 194 -10.04 19.58 55.61
N GLY A 195 -9.20 20.26 56.40
CA GLY A 195 -7.96 20.88 55.92
C GLY A 195 -6.87 19.90 55.49
N SER A 196 -7.04 18.59 55.73
CA SER A 196 -6.01 17.60 55.45
C SER A 196 -5.80 17.38 53.95
N VAL A 197 -4.61 16.91 53.58
CA VAL A 197 -4.27 16.58 52.18
C VAL A 197 -3.63 15.21 52.12
N THR A 198 -4.10 14.39 51.18
CA THR A 198 -3.53 13.07 50.88
C THR A 198 -2.79 13.12 49.56
N ILE A 199 -1.59 12.56 49.52
CA ILE A 199 -0.73 12.46 48.33
C ILE A 199 -0.53 10.98 48.05
N THR A 200 -0.97 10.52 46.89
CA THR A 200 -0.85 9.13 46.45
C THR A 200 0.25 9.04 45.39
N PRO A 201 1.37 8.35 45.66
CA PRO A 201 2.36 8.01 44.63
C PRO A 201 1.71 7.15 43.53
N ALA A 202 2.22 7.26 42.31
CA ALA A 202 1.83 6.35 41.23
C ALA A 202 2.40 4.93 41.47
N ASP A 203 1.83 3.90 40.83
CA ASP A 203 2.19 2.51 41.08
C ASP A 203 3.66 2.18 40.71
N ASP A 204 4.16 2.84 39.66
CA ASP A 204 5.52 2.81 39.11
C ASP A 204 6.53 3.66 39.90
N ALA A 205 6.06 4.64 40.67
CA ALA A 205 6.92 5.51 41.48
C ALA A 205 7.72 4.71 42.53
N VAL A 206 8.97 5.13 42.72
CA VAL A 206 9.87 4.67 43.81
C VAL A 206 10.33 5.80 44.73
N LYS A 207 10.09 7.05 44.34
CA LYS A 207 10.31 8.24 45.17
C LYS A 207 9.19 9.26 44.89
N THR A 208 8.79 9.98 45.92
CA THR A 208 7.85 11.11 45.80
C THR A 208 8.38 12.28 46.63
N ASP A 209 8.60 13.42 46.00
CA ASP A 209 8.94 14.68 46.65
C ASP A 209 7.67 15.51 46.84
N ILE A 210 7.47 16.06 48.04
CA ILE A 210 6.25 16.80 48.41
C ILE A 210 6.65 18.14 49.03
N THR A 211 6.04 19.23 48.59
CA THR A 211 6.22 20.57 49.15
C THR A 211 4.87 21.14 49.61
N TYR A 212 4.84 21.73 50.82
CA TYR A 212 3.64 22.40 51.35
C TYR A 212 4.02 23.56 52.27
N VAL A 213 3.04 24.32 52.76
CA VAL A 213 3.24 25.39 53.75
C VAL A 213 2.56 25.01 55.06
N ASP A 214 3.28 25.10 56.18
CA ASP A 214 2.72 24.85 57.51
C ASP A 214 1.93 26.05 58.06
N GLU A 215 1.18 25.82 59.14
CA GLU A 215 0.36 26.84 59.82
C GLU A 215 1.13 28.10 60.26
N ASP A 216 2.41 27.95 60.65
CA ASP A 216 3.31 29.08 60.97
C ASP A 216 3.71 29.89 59.71
N GLY A 217 3.38 29.40 58.51
CA GLY A 217 3.64 30.02 57.22
C GLY A 217 5.01 29.69 56.64
N VAL A 218 5.61 28.57 57.03
CA VAL A 218 6.93 28.11 56.58
C VAL A 218 6.77 26.99 55.56
N THR A 219 7.50 27.06 54.45
CA THR A 219 7.54 25.98 53.45
C THR A 219 8.27 24.77 54.04
N GLN A 220 7.61 23.62 53.98
CA GLN A 220 8.12 22.30 54.36
C GLN A 220 8.31 21.44 53.11
N THR A 221 9.32 20.57 53.14
CA THR A 221 9.61 19.60 52.08
C THR A 221 9.73 18.21 52.68
N VAL A 222 9.02 17.24 52.11
CA VAL A 222 8.97 15.85 52.57
C VAL A 222 9.25 14.94 51.38
N THR A 223 10.30 14.11 51.49
CA THR A 223 10.65 13.10 50.49
C THR A 223 10.36 11.71 51.07
N VAL A 224 9.58 10.90 50.34
CA VAL A 224 9.35 9.49 50.65
C VAL A 224 9.92 8.61 49.55
N VAL A 225 10.45 7.45 49.94
CA VAL A 225 11.13 6.49 49.06
C VAL A 225 10.67 5.07 49.34
N LYS A 226 10.64 4.25 48.29
CA LYS A 226 10.27 2.83 48.28
C LYS A 226 11.54 2.00 48.39
N GLY A 227 11.69 1.25 49.48
CA GLY A 227 12.85 0.38 49.70
C GLY A 227 12.85 -0.86 48.80
N GLU A 228 14.00 -1.54 48.70
CA GLU A 228 14.13 -2.84 48.00
C GLU A 228 13.17 -3.93 48.50
N ASP A 229 12.62 -3.79 49.71
CA ASP A 229 11.61 -4.69 50.28
C ASP A 229 10.16 -4.33 49.91
N GLY A 230 9.97 -3.30 49.07
CA GLY A 230 8.68 -2.80 48.60
C GLY A 230 7.95 -1.89 49.59
N THR A 231 8.58 -1.52 50.72
CA THR A 231 7.94 -0.65 51.72
C THR A 231 8.33 0.81 51.57
N TRP A 232 7.38 1.72 51.84
CA TRP A 232 7.60 3.16 51.77
C TRP A 232 8.01 3.76 53.12
N ALA A 233 8.97 4.67 53.11
CA ALA A 233 9.44 5.42 54.27
C ALA A 233 9.93 6.82 53.88
N ALA A 234 10.12 7.70 54.86
CA ALA A 234 10.82 8.96 54.62
C ALA A 234 12.29 8.71 54.23
N GLU A 235 12.88 9.57 53.39
CA GLU A 235 14.25 9.43 52.89
C GLU A 235 15.28 9.23 54.03
N ASP A 236 16.26 8.34 53.82
CA ASP A 236 17.12 7.82 54.89
C ASP A 236 17.97 8.92 55.57
N GLY A 237 17.65 9.19 56.84
CA GLY A 237 18.24 10.28 57.63
C GLY A 237 17.35 11.52 57.82
N THR A 238 16.18 11.56 57.19
CA THR A 238 15.14 12.56 57.44
C THR A 238 14.16 12.11 58.54
N THR A 239 13.27 13.00 58.99
CA THR A 239 12.15 12.68 59.89
C THR A 239 10.92 13.45 59.45
N LEU A 240 9.78 12.78 59.33
CA LEU A 240 8.51 13.42 58.98
C LEU A 240 8.15 14.55 59.97
N PRO A 241 7.59 15.67 59.49
CA PRO A 241 7.01 16.72 60.34
C PRO A 241 5.88 16.19 61.24
N GLU A 242 5.60 16.92 62.33
CA GLU A 242 4.49 16.61 63.23
C GLU A 242 3.15 16.78 62.48
N GLY A 243 2.28 15.77 62.57
CA GLY A 243 1.01 15.72 61.81
C GLY A 243 1.11 15.14 60.39
N VAL A 244 2.32 14.83 59.88
CA VAL A 244 2.52 14.11 58.60
C VAL A 244 2.75 12.62 58.86
N THR A 245 2.08 11.77 58.07
CA THR A 245 2.22 10.31 58.13
C THR A 245 2.34 9.71 56.74
N VAL A 246 2.94 8.51 56.64
CA VAL A 246 3.02 7.72 55.39
C VAL A 246 2.54 6.29 55.67
N ASP A 247 1.71 5.73 54.79
CA ASP A 247 1.40 4.30 54.83
C ASP A 247 2.57 3.50 54.23
N PRO A 248 3.21 2.59 54.99
CA PRO A 248 4.39 1.87 54.52
C PRO A 248 4.10 0.82 53.43
N THR A 249 2.83 0.57 53.11
CA THR A 249 2.37 -0.42 52.11
C THR A 249 1.97 0.26 50.81
N THR A 250 1.25 1.37 50.87
CA THR A 250 0.74 2.09 49.68
C THR A 250 1.56 3.33 49.32
N GLY A 251 2.41 3.82 50.22
CA GLY A 251 3.19 5.05 50.02
C GLY A 251 2.37 6.33 50.17
N VAL A 252 1.06 6.24 50.40
CA VAL A 252 0.18 7.40 50.58
C VAL A 252 0.67 8.23 51.76
N VAL A 253 0.97 9.50 51.51
CA VAL A 253 1.34 10.49 52.52
C VAL A 253 0.09 11.29 52.89
N THR A 254 -0.23 11.34 54.17
CA THR A 254 -1.30 12.20 54.70
C THR A 254 -0.67 13.32 55.52
N ILE A 255 -0.91 14.55 55.09
CA ILE A 255 -0.66 15.76 55.86
C ILE A 255 -1.96 16.08 56.59
N GLY A 256 -1.98 15.91 57.92
CA GLY A 256 -3.15 16.21 58.74
C GLY A 256 -3.52 17.69 58.71
N GLN A 257 -4.80 17.99 58.98
CA GLN A 257 -5.37 19.34 58.88
C GLN A 257 -4.53 20.38 59.66
N ASP A 258 -4.24 20.13 60.95
CA ASP A 258 -3.44 21.02 61.82
C ASP A 258 -1.94 21.16 61.42
N ALA A 259 -1.49 20.50 60.34
CA ALA A 259 -0.11 20.51 59.87
C ALA A 259 0.10 21.29 58.57
N VAL A 260 -0.96 21.55 57.78
CA VAL A 260 -0.90 22.28 56.51
C VAL A 260 -1.78 23.52 56.58
N LYS A 261 -1.30 24.61 55.99
CA LYS A 261 -1.99 25.87 56.05
C LYS A 261 -3.22 25.94 55.16
N ASP A 262 -4.34 26.37 55.74
CA ASP A 262 -5.59 26.68 55.04
C ASP A 262 -5.34 27.43 53.72
N GLY A 263 -5.85 26.89 52.61
CA GLY A 263 -5.77 27.52 51.28
C GLY A 263 -4.35 27.64 50.70
N SER A 264 -3.35 26.95 51.26
CA SER A 264 -2.01 26.86 50.67
C SER A 264 -1.89 25.69 49.69
N THR A 265 -1.05 25.86 48.67
CA THR A 265 -0.80 24.81 47.68
C THR A 265 0.15 23.75 48.24
N VAL A 266 -0.28 22.49 48.14
CA VAL A 266 0.55 21.29 48.28
C VAL A 266 0.90 20.83 46.87
N THR A 267 2.18 20.54 46.64
CA THR A 267 2.68 20.09 45.34
C THR A 267 3.51 18.83 45.53
N ALA A 268 3.50 17.93 44.54
CA ALA A 268 4.27 16.71 44.58
C ALA A 268 4.71 16.24 43.18
N THR A 269 5.87 15.59 43.10
CA THR A 269 6.36 14.90 41.90
C THR A 269 6.76 13.47 42.26
N ASN A 270 6.52 12.54 41.33
CA ASN A 270 7.01 11.16 41.41
C ASN A 270 8.33 11.03 40.63
N THR A 271 9.17 10.10 41.07
CA THR A 271 10.33 9.61 40.34
C THR A 271 10.25 8.09 40.25
N ASP A 272 10.50 7.53 39.07
CA ASP A 272 10.51 6.07 38.80
C ASP A 272 11.90 5.43 39.07
N THR A 273 12.09 4.19 38.62
CA THR A 273 13.38 3.48 38.73
C THR A 273 14.48 3.94 37.77
N ALA A 274 14.14 4.65 36.69
CA ALA A 274 15.09 5.18 35.70
C ALA A 274 15.47 6.65 35.97
N ASN A 275 14.92 7.25 37.04
CA ASN A 275 15.01 8.67 37.39
C ASN A 275 14.20 9.62 36.50
N ASN A 276 13.20 9.11 35.76
CA ASN A 276 12.22 9.97 35.10
C ASN A 276 11.34 10.66 36.16
N GLU A 277 11.22 11.98 36.09
CA GLU A 277 10.33 12.76 36.96
C GLU A 277 8.97 12.98 36.28
N SER A 278 7.89 12.77 37.04
CA SER A 278 6.53 13.09 36.61
C SER A 278 6.33 14.61 36.48
N VAL A 279 5.29 15.02 35.75
CA VAL A 279 4.73 16.37 35.93
C VAL A 279 4.22 16.56 37.37
N GLU A 280 4.13 17.81 37.81
CA GLU A 280 3.76 18.19 39.17
C GLU A 280 2.26 17.96 39.44
N GLY A 281 1.95 17.06 40.37
CA GLY A 281 0.63 16.96 40.97
C GLY A 281 0.42 18.10 41.97
N THR A 282 -0.72 18.78 41.90
CA THR A 282 -1.01 19.91 42.79
C THR A 282 -2.40 19.80 43.41
N GLY A 283 -2.53 20.26 44.65
CA GLY A 283 -3.80 20.39 45.35
C GLY A 283 -3.72 21.53 46.34
N THR A 284 -4.84 22.23 46.57
CA THR A 284 -4.89 23.30 47.57
C THR A 284 -5.50 22.75 48.85
N ALA A 285 -4.80 22.89 49.98
CA ALA A 285 -5.30 22.47 51.27
C ALA A 285 -6.66 23.12 51.56
N GLY A 286 -7.57 22.33 52.13
CA GLY A 286 -8.91 22.78 52.50
C GLY A 286 -8.88 23.82 53.63
N VAL A 287 -10.03 24.02 54.27
CA VAL A 287 -10.10 24.74 55.55
C VAL A 287 -10.27 23.71 56.66
N ASP A 288 -9.50 23.86 57.74
CA ASP A 288 -9.62 23.05 58.95
C ASP A 288 -11.08 22.90 59.43
N LYS A 289 -11.57 21.65 59.52
CA LYS A 289 -12.95 21.40 59.96
C LYS A 289 -12.99 21.23 61.47
N GLY A 290 -13.56 22.22 62.15
CA GLY A 290 -14.07 22.05 63.51
C GLY A 290 -15.17 20.98 63.57
N PRO A 291 -15.48 20.44 64.76
CA PRO A 291 -16.58 19.49 64.92
C PRO A 291 -17.88 20.09 64.37
N ASN A 292 -18.79 19.27 63.83
CA ASN A 292 -20.02 19.76 63.19
C ASN A 292 -20.76 20.81 64.06
N ALA A 293 -21.42 21.78 63.41
CA ALA A 293 -22.17 22.83 64.10
C ALA A 293 -23.17 22.24 65.11
N PRO A 294 -23.31 22.81 66.33
CA PRO A 294 -24.27 22.31 67.31
C PRO A 294 -25.68 22.51 66.78
N THR A 295 -26.51 21.48 66.88
CA THR A 295 -27.88 21.54 66.38
C THR A 295 -28.73 22.42 67.31
N VAL A 296 -28.93 23.68 66.92
CA VAL A 296 -29.92 24.56 67.53
C VAL A 296 -31.27 24.26 66.89
N THR A 297 -32.19 23.70 67.68
CA THR A 297 -33.55 23.36 67.24
C THR A 297 -34.56 24.28 67.95
N PRO A 298 -35.07 25.32 67.26
CA PRO A 298 -36.27 26.02 67.69
C PRO A 298 -37.49 25.09 67.62
N SER A 299 -38.33 25.16 68.64
CA SER A 299 -39.62 24.50 68.70
C SER A 299 -40.62 25.20 67.79
N THR A 300 -41.15 24.45 66.83
CA THR A 300 -42.13 24.92 65.85
C THR A 300 -43.55 25.11 66.42
N GLU A 301 -43.78 24.76 67.69
CA GLU A 301 -45.08 24.94 68.36
C GLU A 301 -45.09 26.00 69.46
N ASP A 302 -43.95 26.27 70.13
CA ASP A 302 -43.92 27.10 71.36
C ASP A 302 -42.76 28.08 71.51
N GLY A 303 -41.82 28.18 70.55
CA GLY A 303 -40.72 29.15 70.61
C GLY A 303 -39.60 28.83 71.61
N SER A 304 -39.65 27.68 72.29
CA SER A 304 -38.48 27.17 73.03
C SER A 304 -37.35 26.76 72.08
N VAL A 305 -36.11 26.68 72.56
CA VAL A 305 -34.94 26.32 71.74
C VAL A 305 -34.07 25.29 72.46
N THR A 306 -33.76 24.16 71.82
CA THR A 306 -32.81 23.17 72.34
C THR A 306 -31.54 23.17 71.50
N VAL A 307 -30.39 23.37 72.14
CA VAL A 307 -29.05 23.30 71.53
C VAL A 307 -28.42 21.96 71.88
N THR A 308 -28.04 21.18 70.87
CA THR A 308 -27.39 19.87 71.04
C THR A 308 -25.94 19.98 70.55
N PRO A 309 -24.92 19.71 71.40
CA PRO A 309 -23.54 19.61 70.92
C PRO A 309 -23.41 18.44 69.94
N ALA A 310 -22.52 18.58 68.96
CA ALA A 310 -22.27 17.51 68.00
C ALA A 310 -21.40 16.41 68.61
N GLU A 311 -21.35 15.26 67.93
CA GLU A 311 -20.34 14.23 68.20
C GLU A 311 -18.94 14.79 67.89
N GLY A 312 -17.91 14.33 68.61
CA GLY A 312 -16.55 14.94 68.61
C GLY A 312 -16.38 16.08 69.61
N ALA A 313 -17.32 17.04 69.65
CA ALA A 313 -17.20 18.28 70.43
C ALA A 313 -16.71 18.10 71.90
N GLU A 314 -15.73 18.91 72.30
CA GLU A 314 -15.21 19.00 73.67
C GLU A 314 -15.75 20.22 74.43
N LYS A 315 -16.14 21.27 73.70
CA LYS A 315 -16.68 22.53 74.22
C LYS A 315 -17.89 22.97 73.40
N LEU A 316 -18.86 23.58 74.07
CA LEU A 316 -20.07 24.17 73.49
C LEU A 316 -20.25 25.59 74.07
N ASP A 317 -20.14 26.61 73.23
CA ASP A 317 -20.51 27.99 73.56
C ASP A 317 -21.88 28.33 72.96
N ILE A 318 -22.68 29.10 73.68
CA ILE A 318 -24.03 29.52 73.28
C ILE A 318 -24.24 30.98 73.65
N THR A 319 -24.70 31.78 72.69
CA THR A 319 -25.20 33.14 72.89
C THR A 319 -26.64 33.27 72.43
N TYR A 320 -27.46 33.95 73.23
CA TYR A 320 -28.85 34.26 72.88
C TYR A 320 -29.28 35.58 73.52
N VAL A 321 -30.34 36.21 73.02
CA VAL A 321 -30.95 37.40 73.64
C VAL A 321 -32.10 36.95 74.55
N ASP A 322 -32.07 37.33 75.82
CA ASP A 322 -33.19 37.07 76.73
C ASP A 322 -34.38 38.03 76.50
N GLU A 323 -35.53 37.69 77.08
CA GLU A 323 -36.78 38.49 76.98
C GLU A 323 -36.71 39.90 77.62
N ASP A 324 -35.62 40.26 78.30
CA ASP A 324 -35.34 41.63 78.75
C ASP A 324 -34.46 42.40 77.72
N GLY A 325 -34.14 41.79 76.58
CA GLY A 325 -33.32 42.33 75.49
C GLY A 325 -31.82 42.30 75.78
N VAL A 326 -31.36 41.37 76.61
CA VAL A 326 -29.95 41.28 77.06
C VAL A 326 -29.29 40.00 76.53
N ASN A 327 -28.16 40.16 75.84
CA ASN A 327 -27.34 39.01 75.42
C ASN A 327 -26.83 38.24 76.63
N GLN A 328 -27.13 36.95 76.67
CA GLN A 328 -26.59 35.96 77.58
C GLN A 328 -25.53 35.12 76.85
N THR A 329 -24.51 34.68 77.58
CA THR A 329 -23.50 33.73 77.09
C THR A 329 -23.41 32.56 78.06
N ILE A 330 -23.37 31.34 77.52
CA ILE A 330 -23.26 30.08 78.25
C ILE A 330 -22.15 29.25 77.62
N THR A 331 -21.22 28.79 78.45
CA THR A 331 -20.16 27.87 78.04
C THR A 331 -20.32 26.57 78.80
N VAL A 332 -20.35 25.46 78.08
CA VAL A 332 -20.39 24.09 78.62
C VAL A 332 -19.18 23.33 78.08
N VAL A 333 -18.52 22.57 78.94
CA VAL A 333 -17.33 21.79 78.60
C VAL A 333 -17.50 20.33 79.00
N LYS A 334 -16.89 19.44 78.22
CA LYS A 334 -16.82 18.01 78.48
C LYS A 334 -15.57 17.72 79.32
N GLY A 335 -15.74 17.04 80.45
CA GLY A 335 -14.62 16.64 81.31
C GLY A 335 -13.87 15.43 80.77
N GLU A 336 -12.65 15.20 81.27
CA GLU A 336 -11.87 13.96 81.02
C GLU A 336 -12.61 12.66 81.42
N ASP A 337 -13.66 12.76 82.25
CA ASP A 337 -14.55 11.65 82.61
C ASP A 337 -15.74 11.44 81.66
N GLY A 338 -15.81 12.23 80.58
CA GLY A 338 -16.84 12.18 79.55
C GLY A 338 -18.13 12.94 79.87
N THR A 339 -18.25 13.58 81.04
CA THR A 339 -19.48 14.28 81.46
C THR A 339 -19.47 15.77 81.12
N TRP A 340 -20.64 16.32 80.78
CA TRP A 340 -20.80 17.73 80.42
C TRP A 340 -21.21 18.59 81.61
N ALA A 341 -20.56 19.74 81.78
CA ALA A 341 -20.85 20.70 82.84
C ALA A 341 -20.62 22.15 82.38
N PRO A 342 -21.34 23.15 82.94
CA PRO A 342 -21.02 24.55 82.69
C PRO A 342 -19.61 24.88 83.17
N GLU A 343 -18.91 25.76 82.45
CA GLU A 343 -17.49 26.06 82.68
C GLU A 343 -17.19 26.41 84.15
N ALA A 344 -16.07 25.90 84.67
CA ALA A 344 -15.75 25.92 86.09
C ALA A 344 -15.69 27.34 86.70
N GLY A 345 -16.76 27.73 87.39
CA GLY A 345 -16.91 29.04 88.04
C GLY A 345 -18.09 29.87 87.52
N THR A 346 -18.76 29.42 86.47
CA THR A 346 -19.98 30.03 85.90
C THR A 346 -21.26 29.49 86.57
N THR A 347 -22.41 30.12 86.27
CA THR A 347 -23.74 29.64 86.67
C THR A 347 -24.75 29.90 85.55
N LEU A 348 -25.55 28.89 85.19
CA LEU A 348 -26.53 29.00 84.11
C LEU A 348 -27.63 30.06 84.39
N PRO A 349 -28.09 30.81 83.37
CA PRO A 349 -29.25 31.70 83.46
C PRO A 349 -30.56 31.01 83.88
N THR A 350 -31.52 31.82 84.35
CA THR A 350 -32.83 31.29 84.78
C THR A 350 -33.64 30.86 83.57
N GLY A 351 -34.06 29.59 83.54
CA GLY A 351 -34.82 29.01 82.43
C GLY A 351 -33.97 28.10 81.52
N VAL A 352 -32.64 28.13 81.67
CA VAL A 352 -31.72 27.28 80.91
C VAL A 352 -31.25 26.08 81.75
N LYS A 353 -31.07 24.92 81.12
CA LYS A 353 -30.55 23.68 81.73
C LYS A 353 -29.66 22.94 80.74
N VAL A 354 -28.66 22.23 81.27
CA VAL A 354 -27.85 21.27 80.51
C VAL A 354 -28.07 19.84 81.02
N ASP A 355 -28.09 18.87 80.12
CA ASP A 355 -28.02 17.44 80.44
C ASP A 355 -26.54 17.02 80.58
N PRO A 356 -26.12 16.44 81.72
CA PRO A 356 -24.71 16.10 81.96
C PRO A 356 -24.21 14.85 81.24
N GLU A 357 -25.11 14.03 80.67
CA GLU A 357 -24.75 12.79 79.95
C GLU A 357 -24.74 13.01 78.44
N THR A 358 -25.60 13.89 77.91
CA THR A 358 -25.67 14.19 76.47
C THR A 358 -25.16 15.58 76.06
N GLY A 359 -24.92 16.49 77.02
CA GLY A 359 -24.49 17.86 76.77
C GLY A 359 -25.57 18.81 76.24
N VAL A 360 -26.79 18.32 75.97
CA VAL A 360 -27.89 19.11 75.41
C VAL A 360 -28.30 20.25 76.35
N VAL A 361 -28.38 21.47 75.82
CA VAL A 361 -28.81 22.68 76.54
C VAL A 361 -30.20 23.11 76.08
N THR A 362 -31.16 23.18 77.01
CA THR A 362 -32.53 23.64 76.71
C THR A 362 -32.75 25.07 77.21
N ILE A 363 -33.15 25.98 76.32
CA ILE A 363 -33.61 27.34 76.57
C ILE A 363 -35.14 27.35 76.40
N ALA A 364 -35.90 27.70 77.44
CA ALA A 364 -37.36 27.63 77.39
C ALA A 364 -38.01 28.75 76.53
N GLU A 365 -39.28 28.53 76.14
CA GLU A 365 -40.22 29.42 75.39
C GLU A 365 -40.39 30.87 75.88
N ARG A 366 -39.73 31.23 77.00
CA ARG A 366 -39.74 32.56 77.65
C ARG A 366 -38.41 32.88 78.32
N ALA A 367 -37.34 32.27 77.82
CA ALA A 367 -35.97 32.54 78.21
C ALA A 367 -35.16 33.16 77.05
N VAL A 368 -35.70 33.16 75.84
CA VAL A 368 -35.15 33.76 74.61
C VAL A 368 -36.22 34.67 73.99
N GLU A 369 -35.83 35.81 73.41
CA GLU A 369 -36.74 36.77 72.77
C GLU A 369 -37.26 36.23 71.41
N ASP A 370 -38.56 36.31 71.15
CA ASP A 370 -39.18 35.88 69.88
C ASP A 370 -38.53 36.58 68.67
N GLY A 371 -38.07 35.83 67.68
CA GLY A 371 -37.37 36.34 66.52
C GLY A 371 -35.91 36.74 66.76
N SER A 372 -35.39 36.56 67.99
CA SER A 372 -33.95 36.71 68.27
C SER A 372 -33.18 35.44 67.93
N GLU A 373 -31.88 35.60 67.62
CA GLU A 373 -31.01 34.51 67.25
C GLU A 373 -30.40 33.82 68.49
N VAL A 374 -30.55 32.50 68.56
CA VAL A 374 -29.71 31.63 69.38
C VAL A 374 -28.57 31.14 68.50
N VAL A 375 -27.36 31.59 68.82
CA VAL A 375 -26.12 31.19 68.18
C VAL A 375 -25.39 30.23 69.11
N ALA A 376 -24.83 29.15 68.59
CA ALA A 376 -23.97 28.25 69.34
C ALA A 376 -22.81 27.74 68.48
N THR A 377 -21.66 27.48 69.08
CA THR A 377 -20.51 26.84 68.42
C THR A 377 -19.99 25.69 69.26
N ASN A 378 -19.61 24.61 68.58
CA ASN A 378 -18.78 23.57 69.17
C ASN A 378 -17.30 23.94 68.98
N SER A 379 -16.41 23.32 69.75
CA SER A 379 -14.98 23.36 69.47
C SER A 379 -14.29 22.06 69.88
N GLU A 380 -13.26 21.70 69.12
CA GLU A 380 -12.29 20.64 69.41
C GLU A 380 -10.92 21.24 69.10
N GLY A 381 -10.00 21.26 70.08
CA GLY A 381 -8.74 22.00 69.95
C GLY A 381 -8.94 23.50 69.69
N ASN A 382 -8.33 24.00 68.61
CA ASN A 382 -8.49 25.38 68.12
C ASN A 382 -9.65 25.52 67.13
N ASN A 383 -10.17 24.42 66.59
CA ASN A 383 -11.06 24.42 65.45
C ASN A 383 -12.49 24.57 65.96
N VAL A 384 -13.08 25.72 65.62
CA VAL A 384 -14.42 26.13 66.04
C VAL A 384 -15.38 25.73 64.94
N SER A 385 -16.50 25.12 65.31
CA SER A 385 -17.56 24.81 64.35
C SER A 385 -18.11 26.07 63.71
N GLU A 386 -18.70 25.93 62.54
CA GLU A 386 -19.68 26.91 62.08
C GLU A 386 -20.77 27.18 63.12
N GLU A 387 -21.32 28.38 63.08
CA GLU A 387 -22.32 28.83 64.04
C GLU A 387 -23.63 28.06 63.83
N GLY A 388 -23.88 27.09 64.71
CA GLY A 388 -25.19 26.49 64.90
C GLY A 388 -26.18 27.58 65.27
N LYS A 389 -27.04 27.95 64.33
CA LYS A 389 -27.99 29.05 64.46
C LYS A 389 -29.41 28.54 64.48
N GLY A 390 -30.20 29.07 65.41
CA GLY A 390 -31.64 28.95 65.39
C GLY A 390 -32.24 30.27 65.82
N ILE A 391 -32.93 30.94 64.90
CA ILE A 391 -33.85 32.01 65.26
C ILE A 391 -34.92 31.40 66.16
N ALA A 392 -35.09 31.92 67.37
CA ALA A 392 -36.25 31.61 68.19
C ALA A 392 -37.50 31.99 67.38
N GLY A 393 -38.26 30.99 66.94
CA GLY A 393 -39.14 31.14 65.80
C GLY A 393 -40.23 32.21 66.01
N PRO A 394 -40.48 33.10 65.03
CA PRO A 394 -41.84 33.52 64.71
C PRO A 394 -42.50 32.35 63.94
N ASN A 395 -43.36 32.64 62.94
CA ASN A 395 -44.02 31.65 62.08
C ASN A 395 -43.83 32.11 60.56
N ALA A 396 -43.73 31.22 59.51
CA ALA A 396 -42.84 31.28 58.25
C ALA A 396 -43.35 31.71 56.77
N ASP A 397 -42.49 31.68 55.66
CA ASP A 397 -42.65 32.18 54.19
C ASP A 397 -41.77 31.48 53.01
N THR A 398 -41.72 31.87 51.66
CA THR A 398 -41.19 31.10 50.40
C THR A 398 -40.76 31.82 49.00
N THR A 399 -39.90 31.26 48.04
CA THR A 399 -39.52 31.71 46.57
C THR A 399 -38.73 30.67 45.61
N VAL A 400 -38.53 30.82 44.23
CA VAL A 400 -37.86 29.85 43.18
C VAL A 400 -37.35 30.39 41.73
N PRO A 401 -36.31 29.83 41.01
CA PRO A 401 -35.86 30.09 39.60
C PRO A 401 -36.40 29.17 38.46
N GLY A 402 -36.18 29.54 37.18
CA GLY A 402 -36.66 28.80 35.99
C GLY A 402 -38.19 28.83 35.79
N ASP A 403 -38.90 29.33 36.80
CA ASP A 403 -40.33 29.56 36.95
C ASP A 403 -40.78 30.75 36.08
N THR A 404 -41.53 30.48 35.01
CA THR A 404 -41.94 31.52 34.06
C THR A 404 -43.28 32.18 34.42
N ASP A 405 -44.07 31.59 35.33
CA ASP A 405 -45.40 32.10 35.72
C ASP A 405 -45.54 32.53 37.20
N ASN A 406 -44.47 32.30 37.97
CA ASN A 406 -44.20 32.71 39.34
C ASN A 406 -45.00 31.93 40.41
N ASP A 407 -45.35 30.67 40.17
CA ASP A 407 -46.11 29.82 41.12
C ASP A 407 -45.26 29.08 42.17
N GLY A 408 -43.93 29.10 42.03
CA GLY A 408 -42.98 28.39 42.88
C GLY A 408 -42.51 27.04 42.33
N VAL A 409 -42.60 26.83 41.00
CA VAL A 409 -42.13 25.63 40.30
C VAL A 409 -41.45 26.03 38.98
N ALA A 410 -40.33 25.39 38.62
CA ALA A 410 -39.61 25.69 37.38
C ALA A 410 -40.33 25.17 36.11
N ASP A 411 -40.38 26.00 35.07
CA ASP A 411 -40.98 25.68 33.76
C ASP A 411 -39.94 25.38 32.66
N THR A 412 -38.71 25.87 32.83
CA THR A 412 -37.66 25.91 31.78
C THR A 412 -36.28 25.57 32.33
N GLY A 413 -35.36 25.23 31.43
CA GLY A 413 -33.95 24.91 31.69
C GLY A 413 -33.03 25.43 30.59
N PRO A 414 -31.72 25.20 30.68
CA PRO A 414 -30.75 25.54 29.64
C PRO A 414 -31.06 24.91 28.27
N VAL A 415 -30.63 25.57 27.19
CA VAL A 415 -30.62 25.00 25.83
C VAL A 415 -29.17 24.87 25.36
N ILE A 416 -28.82 23.71 24.80
CA ILE A 416 -27.49 23.32 24.33
C ILE A 416 -27.46 23.31 22.79
N SER A 417 -26.35 23.74 22.18
CA SER A 417 -26.13 23.69 20.73
C SER A 417 -24.65 23.54 20.36
N PHE A 418 -24.39 22.85 19.26
CA PHE A 418 -23.07 22.67 18.64
C PHE A 418 -22.96 23.59 17.41
N PRO A 419 -22.20 24.69 17.43
CA PRO A 419 -22.18 25.69 16.35
C PRO A 419 -21.47 25.25 15.06
N GLU A 420 -20.65 24.20 15.14
CA GLU A 420 -19.84 23.68 14.03
C GLU A 420 -20.53 22.56 13.24
N ASP A 421 -21.59 21.95 13.78
CA ASP A 421 -22.51 21.10 13.01
C ASP A 421 -23.34 22.02 12.09
N VAL A 422 -22.73 22.32 10.94
CA VAL A 422 -23.28 23.14 9.86
C VAL A 422 -23.78 22.28 8.70
N ASN A 423 -23.59 20.96 8.80
CA ASN A 423 -24.14 19.97 7.91
C ASN A 423 -25.67 20.04 7.85
N PRO A 424 -26.28 19.92 6.65
CA PRO A 424 -27.71 20.05 6.49
C PRO A 424 -28.45 18.80 6.98
N MET A 425 -29.52 18.98 7.75
CA MET A 425 -30.45 17.91 8.07
C MET A 425 -31.09 17.38 6.78
N VAL A 426 -31.01 16.07 6.54
CA VAL A 426 -31.63 15.40 5.39
C VAL A 426 -32.88 14.62 5.78
N ASN A 427 -33.73 14.31 4.79
CA ASN A 427 -34.86 13.40 4.96
C ASN A 427 -34.45 11.91 4.78
N GLU A 428 -35.39 10.97 4.91
CA GLU A 428 -35.16 9.52 4.69
C GLU A 428 -34.69 9.17 3.26
N GLU A 429 -34.64 10.14 2.33
CA GLU A 429 -34.17 9.99 0.95
C GLU A 429 -32.94 10.86 0.63
N GLY A 430 -32.24 11.41 1.63
CA GLY A 430 -31.00 12.19 1.47
C GLY A 430 -31.19 13.65 1.02
N ALA A 431 -32.42 14.14 0.89
CA ALA A 431 -32.68 15.51 0.45
C ALA A 431 -32.65 16.50 1.63
N PRO A 432 -31.98 17.68 1.50
CA PRO A 432 -31.94 18.68 2.57
C PRO A 432 -33.31 19.21 2.98
N LEU A 433 -33.49 19.39 4.29
CA LEU A 433 -34.67 19.99 4.89
C LEU A 433 -34.57 21.52 4.91
N PHE A 434 -35.72 22.18 4.78
CA PHE A 434 -35.85 23.64 4.79
C PHE A 434 -36.95 24.07 5.76
N ASP A 435 -36.76 25.21 6.41
CA ASP A 435 -37.68 25.77 7.40
C ASP A 435 -38.93 26.43 6.76
N GLU A 436 -39.80 27.04 7.58
CA GLU A 436 -41.01 27.72 7.08
C GLU A 436 -40.74 29.03 6.32
N ASN A 437 -39.51 29.55 6.35
CA ASN A 437 -39.05 30.72 5.61
C ASN A 437 -38.35 30.34 4.28
N GLY A 438 -37.92 29.08 4.14
CA GLY A 438 -37.17 28.55 3.00
C GLY A 438 -35.65 28.57 3.20
N ASP A 439 -35.18 28.78 4.43
CA ASP A 439 -33.77 28.65 4.80
C ASP A 439 -33.48 27.18 5.15
N GLN A 440 -32.26 26.71 4.85
CA GLN A 440 -31.87 25.30 5.02
C GLN A 440 -31.70 24.98 6.51
N ILE A 441 -32.22 23.83 6.96
CA ILE A 441 -32.06 23.38 8.34
C ILE A 441 -30.71 22.69 8.45
N LEU A 442 -29.83 23.24 9.27
CA LEU A 442 -28.50 22.72 9.61
C LEU A 442 -28.54 22.09 11.01
N GLY A 443 -27.53 21.30 11.37
CA GLY A 443 -27.50 20.57 12.62
C GLY A 443 -27.98 19.12 12.42
N ASN A 444 -27.22 18.30 11.68
CA ASN A 444 -27.60 16.92 11.39
C ASN A 444 -27.32 15.94 12.56
N GLY A 445 -26.57 16.38 13.58
CA GLY A 445 -26.16 15.59 14.74
C GLY A 445 -24.83 14.84 14.55
N ILE A 446 -24.06 15.13 13.50
CA ILE A 446 -22.79 14.50 13.13
C ILE A 446 -21.78 15.58 12.76
N LEU A 447 -20.66 15.64 13.48
CA LEU A 447 -19.51 16.46 13.12
C LEU A 447 -18.57 15.66 12.21
N SER A 448 -18.37 16.15 10.99
CA SER A 448 -17.37 15.57 10.08
C SER A 448 -15.96 16.10 10.36
N ALA A 449 -14.94 15.42 9.85
CA ALA A 449 -13.55 15.86 9.97
C ALA A 449 -13.29 17.24 9.34
N ALA A 450 -14.16 17.72 8.45
CA ALA A 450 -14.08 19.05 7.85
C ALA A 450 -14.67 20.17 8.74
N GLU A 451 -15.53 19.83 9.71
CA GLU A 451 -16.19 20.77 10.61
C GLU A 451 -15.37 21.06 11.87
N ILE A 452 -14.67 20.05 12.40
CA ILE A 452 -13.85 20.11 13.63
C ILE A 452 -12.56 20.95 13.45
N GLY A 453 -12.01 21.02 12.23
CA GLY A 453 -10.82 21.82 11.95
C GLY A 453 -9.50 21.29 12.56
N ASP A 454 -8.43 22.08 12.39
CA ASP A 454 -7.04 21.65 12.67
C ASP A 454 -6.68 21.52 14.18
N ASP A 455 -7.57 21.89 15.11
CA ASP A 455 -7.27 21.90 16.56
C ASP A 455 -7.87 20.72 17.36
N ASN A 456 -8.58 19.81 16.69
CA ASN A 456 -9.20 18.62 17.27
C ASN A 456 -10.10 18.94 18.49
N SER A 457 -10.88 20.02 18.39
CA SER A 457 -11.88 20.40 19.40
C SER A 457 -13.14 20.96 18.75
N THR A 458 -14.23 21.06 19.51
CA THR A 458 -15.47 21.71 19.05
C THR A 458 -16.17 22.47 20.19
N PRO A 459 -16.75 23.66 19.94
CA PRO A 459 -17.40 24.46 20.98
C PRO A 459 -18.83 23.98 21.27
N VAL A 460 -19.19 23.90 22.54
CA VAL A 460 -20.55 23.65 23.03
C VAL A 460 -21.10 24.94 23.62
N GLU A 461 -22.21 25.46 23.08
CA GLU A 461 -22.91 26.63 23.64
C GLU A 461 -24.10 26.23 24.51
N ILE A 462 -24.20 26.82 25.70
CA ILE A 462 -25.22 26.52 26.73
C ILE A 462 -25.88 27.82 27.19
N SER A 463 -27.20 27.96 27.01
CA SER A 463 -27.94 29.19 27.34
C SER A 463 -28.55 29.21 28.76
N LEU A 464 -28.72 30.40 29.35
CA LEU A 464 -29.22 30.58 30.72
C LEU A 464 -30.77 30.74 30.77
N PRO A 465 -31.48 30.05 31.69
CA PRO A 465 -32.93 30.16 31.86
C PRO A 465 -33.38 31.46 32.54
N VAL A 466 -34.70 31.70 32.60
CA VAL A 466 -35.25 32.89 33.25
C VAL A 466 -35.20 32.81 34.78
N ASN A 467 -35.23 33.98 35.43
CA ASN A 467 -35.07 34.16 36.88
C ASN A 467 -33.73 33.65 37.44
N THR A 468 -32.74 33.35 36.60
CA THR A 468 -31.34 33.25 37.02
C THR A 468 -30.85 34.63 37.48
N GLU A 469 -30.32 34.71 38.70
CA GLU A 469 -29.73 35.90 39.29
C GLU A 469 -28.20 35.75 39.47
N VAL A 470 -27.52 36.84 39.82
CA VAL A 470 -26.06 36.82 40.05
C VAL A 470 -25.77 36.14 41.38
N GLY A 471 -24.98 35.07 41.35
CA GLY A 471 -24.71 34.20 42.49
C GLY A 471 -25.50 32.89 42.52
N ASP A 472 -26.35 32.65 41.51
CA ASP A 472 -26.86 31.30 41.20
C ASP A 472 -25.75 30.45 40.56
N ILE A 473 -25.90 29.12 40.57
CA ILE A 473 -24.91 28.18 40.02
C ILE A 473 -25.51 27.44 38.82
N LEU A 474 -24.80 27.46 37.68
CA LEU A 474 -25.05 26.57 36.54
C LEU A 474 -24.20 25.31 36.69
N TYR A 475 -24.84 24.16 36.65
CA TYR A 475 -24.23 22.84 36.60
C TYR A 475 -24.26 22.35 35.15
N VAL A 476 -23.13 21.84 34.66
CA VAL A 476 -22.99 21.27 33.32
C VAL A 476 -22.34 19.89 33.45
N THR A 477 -22.83 18.89 32.73
CA THR A 477 -22.19 17.58 32.61
C THR A 477 -21.86 17.33 31.14
N ILE A 478 -20.61 16.99 30.81
CA ILE A 478 -20.16 16.61 29.45
C ILE A 478 -19.52 15.22 29.54
N ASN A 479 -19.99 14.25 28.75
CA ASN A 479 -19.51 12.86 28.72
C ASN A 479 -19.38 12.17 30.10
N GLY A 480 -20.16 12.64 31.08
CA GLY A 480 -20.19 12.12 32.46
C GLY A 480 -19.36 12.91 33.49
N GLU A 481 -18.57 13.91 33.07
CA GLU A 481 -17.86 14.81 33.98
C GLU A 481 -18.67 16.07 34.28
N GLU A 482 -18.78 16.47 35.55
CA GLU A 482 -19.60 17.61 36.01
C GLU A 482 -18.75 18.84 36.35
N GLN A 483 -19.22 20.02 35.91
CA GLN A 483 -18.60 21.32 36.11
C GLN A 483 -19.63 22.32 36.67
N GLU A 484 -19.27 22.97 37.79
CA GLU A 484 -20.04 24.07 38.39
C GLU A 484 -19.54 25.44 37.90
N ILE A 485 -20.46 26.34 37.56
CA ILE A 485 -20.18 27.67 37.01
C ILE A 485 -21.05 28.73 37.72
N GLU A 486 -20.46 29.54 38.60
CA GLU A 486 -21.15 30.66 39.26
C GLU A 486 -21.56 31.73 38.23
N ILE A 487 -22.84 32.13 38.25
CA ILE A 487 -23.37 33.11 37.31
C ILE A 487 -22.93 34.53 37.69
N THR A 488 -21.91 35.01 36.99
CA THR A 488 -21.42 36.39 37.11
C THR A 488 -22.26 37.39 36.29
N GLU A 489 -22.17 38.67 36.66
CA GLU A 489 -22.83 39.78 35.94
C GLU A 489 -22.41 39.87 34.45
N ALA A 490 -21.24 39.32 34.09
CA ALA A 490 -20.78 39.22 32.70
C ALA A 490 -21.49 38.09 31.93
N LEU A 491 -21.54 36.88 32.50
CA LEU A 491 -22.21 35.72 31.89
C LEU A 491 -23.72 35.97 31.75
N LEU A 492 -24.36 36.55 32.77
CA LEU A 492 -25.77 36.94 32.72
C LEU A 492 -26.07 38.00 31.65
N THR A 493 -25.07 38.84 31.30
CA THR A 493 -25.19 39.81 30.19
C THR A 493 -25.00 39.15 28.82
N GLN A 494 -24.20 38.09 28.75
CA GLN A 494 -23.90 37.33 27.53
C GLN A 494 -25.04 36.37 27.18
N GLY A 495 -25.70 35.80 28.19
CA GLY A 495 -26.90 34.95 28.06
C GLY A 495 -26.60 33.47 27.81
N SER A 496 -25.33 33.12 27.58
CA SER A 496 -24.83 31.76 27.40
C SER A 496 -23.39 31.61 27.91
N VAL A 497 -22.97 30.36 28.06
CA VAL A 497 -21.61 29.88 28.34
C VAL A 497 -21.16 29.03 27.15
N THR A 498 -19.89 29.11 26.78
CA THR A 498 -19.28 28.27 25.73
C THR A 498 -18.15 27.44 26.34
N ILE A 499 -18.07 26.16 25.99
CA ILE A 499 -17.04 25.21 26.47
C ILE A 499 -16.47 24.47 25.25
N ASP A 500 -15.16 24.56 25.02
CA ASP A 500 -14.49 23.84 23.93
C ASP A 500 -14.19 22.39 24.39
N VAL A 501 -14.64 21.40 23.62
CA VAL A 501 -14.54 19.96 23.94
C VAL A 501 -13.56 19.29 22.98
N PRO A 502 -12.47 18.65 23.44
CA PRO A 502 -11.57 17.87 22.59
C PRO A 502 -12.30 16.70 21.92
N THR A 503 -12.04 16.47 20.64
CA THR A 503 -12.72 15.43 19.82
C THR A 503 -11.86 14.19 19.55
N ALA A 504 -10.59 14.19 19.96
CA ALA A 504 -9.72 13.03 19.84
C ALA A 504 -10.23 11.84 20.69
N ASP A 505 -10.22 10.65 20.10
CA ASP A 505 -10.58 9.37 20.72
C ASP A 505 -12.00 9.27 21.32
N ILE A 506 -12.93 10.15 20.93
CA ILE A 506 -14.35 10.08 21.33
C ILE A 506 -15.28 10.03 20.11
N SER A 507 -16.30 9.16 20.17
CA SER A 507 -17.28 8.97 19.08
C SER A 507 -18.58 9.75 19.26
N GLU A 508 -18.87 10.24 20.47
CA GLU A 508 -20.06 11.05 20.79
C GLU A 508 -19.73 12.05 21.91
N ILE A 509 -20.38 13.21 21.86
CA ILE A 509 -20.40 14.21 22.95
C ILE A 509 -21.85 14.29 23.47
N GLU A 510 -22.11 13.79 24.68
CA GLU A 510 -23.36 13.98 25.42
C GLU A 510 -23.23 15.11 26.44
N VAL A 511 -24.22 16.01 26.51
CA VAL A 511 -24.22 17.18 27.39
C VAL A 511 -25.55 17.33 28.13
N THR A 512 -25.52 17.63 29.43
CA THR A 512 -26.70 18.02 30.23
C THR A 512 -26.41 19.23 31.12
N ALA A 513 -27.40 20.08 31.43
CA ALA A 513 -27.17 21.27 32.27
C ALA A 513 -28.41 21.79 33.03
N TYR A 514 -28.22 22.45 34.19
CA TYR A 514 -29.29 23.08 34.99
C TYR A 514 -28.81 24.23 35.88
N VAL A 515 -29.71 25.05 36.45
CA VAL A 515 -29.38 26.17 37.36
C VAL A 515 -30.08 26.03 38.72
N GLU A 516 -29.41 26.42 39.82
CA GLU A 516 -29.95 26.43 41.20
C GLU A 516 -29.70 27.77 41.93
N ASP A 517 -30.67 28.23 42.74
CA ASP A 517 -30.54 29.45 43.56
C ASP A 517 -29.95 29.24 44.96
N THR A 518 -29.57 30.35 45.57
CA THR A 518 -29.10 30.44 46.97
C THR A 518 -30.10 29.95 48.04
N ALA A 519 -31.33 29.57 47.68
CA ALA A 519 -32.33 28.99 48.56
C ALA A 519 -32.59 27.48 48.28
N GLY A 520 -31.84 26.86 47.35
CA GLY A 520 -31.91 25.45 47.01
C GLY A 520 -33.05 25.07 46.06
N ASN A 521 -33.51 26.02 45.23
CA ASN A 521 -34.56 25.79 44.24
C ASN A 521 -33.96 25.79 42.82
N ARG A 522 -34.41 24.87 41.98
CA ARG A 522 -33.68 24.42 40.77
C ARG A 522 -34.54 24.50 39.50
N SER A 523 -33.90 24.80 38.37
CA SER A 523 -34.50 24.76 37.03
C SER A 523 -34.80 23.33 36.56
N LEU A 524 -35.42 23.21 35.38
CA LEU A 524 -35.39 21.96 34.61
C LEU A 524 -34.02 21.74 33.96
N ASP A 525 -33.80 20.52 33.47
CA ASP A 525 -32.58 20.10 32.78
C ASP A 525 -32.64 20.42 31.28
N GLY A 526 -31.53 20.90 30.73
CA GLY A 526 -31.24 20.89 29.29
C GLY A 526 -30.42 19.66 28.91
N THR A 527 -30.58 19.17 27.67
CA THR A 527 -29.85 18.00 27.12
C THR A 527 -29.50 18.23 25.66
N GLY A 528 -28.34 17.78 25.19
CA GLY A 528 -27.97 17.72 23.78
C GLY A 528 -26.85 16.70 23.51
N SER A 529 -26.76 16.16 22.30
CA SER A 529 -25.61 15.34 21.87
C SER A 529 -25.26 15.54 20.39
N VAL A 530 -24.03 15.18 20.03
CA VAL A 530 -23.51 15.16 18.66
C VAL A 530 -22.53 13.98 18.50
N THR A 531 -22.58 13.30 17.35
CA THR A 531 -21.69 12.18 17.01
C THR A 531 -20.48 12.69 16.25
N ILE A 532 -19.33 12.03 16.35
CA ILE A 532 -18.11 12.37 15.60
C ILE A 532 -17.84 11.28 14.56
N GLU A 533 -17.52 11.71 13.34
CA GLU A 533 -17.20 10.80 12.23
C GLU A 533 -15.74 10.32 12.28
N GLU A 534 -15.53 9.00 12.23
CA GLU A 534 -14.18 8.41 12.16
C GLU A 534 -13.67 8.33 10.72
N ALA A 535 -12.39 8.66 10.50
CA ALA A 535 -11.71 8.43 9.22
C ALA A 535 -11.48 6.93 8.96
N LEU A 536 -11.53 6.51 7.69
CA LEU A 536 -11.26 5.12 7.28
C LEU A 536 -9.81 4.69 7.65
N PRO A 537 -9.58 3.42 8.05
CA PRO A 537 -8.24 2.88 8.32
C PRO A 537 -7.26 2.99 7.14
N THR A 538 -5.98 3.20 7.46
CA THR A 538 -4.87 3.04 6.51
C THR A 538 -4.24 1.64 6.61
N ALA A 539 -3.43 1.26 5.62
CA ALA A 539 -2.98 -0.12 5.41
C ALA A 539 -1.58 -0.16 4.80
N SER A 540 -0.79 -1.15 5.19
CA SER A 540 0.45 -1.55 4.53
C SER A 540 0.35 -2.99 4.02
N ILE A 541 1.16 -3.31 3.02
CA ILE A 541 1.24 -4.64 2.41
C ILE A 541 2.71 -5.10 2.34
N THR A 542 2.95 -6.33 2.80
CA THR A 542 4.24 -7.01 2.78
C THR A 542 4.08 -8.33 2.07
N LEU A 543 4.99 -8.65 1.14
CA LEU A 543 5.05 -9.93 0.45
C LEU A 543 6.39 -10.58 0.80
N LEU A 544 6.41 -11.91 0.94
CA LEU A 544 7.60 -12.69 1.29
C LEU A 544 7.82 -13.79 0.25
N ASP A 545 9.10 -14.01 -0.08
CA ASP A 545 9.63 -15.05 -0.96
C ASP A 545 10.54 -15.99 -0.12
N ASP A 546 10.36 -17.31 -0.23
CA ASP A 546 11.19 -18.30 0.47
C ASP A 546 12.05 -19.23 -0.41
N LEU A 547 11.93 -19.16 -1.75
CA LEU A 547 12.59 -19.99 -2.78
C LEU A 547 12.40 -21.52 -2.70
N THR A 548 11.79 -22.09 -1.65
CA THR A 548 11.96 -23.53 -1.36
C THR A 548 10.92 -24.46 -2.00
N ASP A 549 9.82 -23.90 -2.50
CA ASP A 549 8.77 -24.59 -3.25
C ASP A 549 9.03 -24.64 -4.76
N ASP A 550 9.67 -23.64 -5.34
CA ASP A 550 9.78 -23.46 -6.80
C ASP A 550 10.59 -24.56 -7.52
N TYR A 551 11.76 -24.93 -6.98
CA TYR A 551 12.67 -25.87 -7.65
C TYR A 551 12.83 -27.21 -6.90
N ALA A 552 12.26 -28.26 -7.50
CA ALA A 552 12.31 -29.63 -7.00
C ALA A 552 13.73 -30.21 -6.91
N GLY A 553 14.40 -29.98 -5.78
CA GLY A 553 15.78 -30.39 -5.52
C GLY A 553 16.71 -29.26 -5.06
N LEU A 554 16.20 -28.03 -4.92
CA LEU A 554 16.97 -26.87 -4.44
C LEU A 554 17.60 -27.14 -3.07
N ASP A 555 16.83 -27.76 -2.18
CA ASP A 555 17.28 -28.32 -0.89
C ASP A 555 18.59 -29.13 -1.00
N GLU A 556 18.73 -29.97 -2.03
CA GLU A 556 19.94 -30.79 -2.21
C GLU A 556 21.10 -29.97 -2.78
N LEU A 557 20.83 -28.97 -3.64
CA LEU A 557 21.86 -28.04 -4.14
C LEU A 557 22.38 -27.10 -3.04
N ILE A 558 21.50 -26.59 -2.18
CA ILE A 558 21.84 -25.81 -0.98
C ILE A 558 22.60 -26.70 0.01
N ALA A 559 22.07 -27.88 0.35
CA ALA A 559 22.71 -28.78 1.32
C ALA A 559 24.06 -29.37 0.85
N THR A 560 24.30 -29.45 -0.47
CA THR A 560 25.60 -29.82 -1.04
C THR A 560 26.54 -28.62 -1.24
N ASN A 561 26.10 -27.41 -0.90
CA ASN A 561 26.83 -26.15 -1.05
C ASN A 561 27.20 -25.85 -2.52
N VAL A 562 26.38 -26.35 -3.46
CA VAL A 562 26.47 -26.11 -4.91
C VAL A 562 25.71 -24.84 -5.30
N TYR A 563 24.67 -24.50 -4.53
CA TYR A 563 23.86 -23.29 -4.59
C TYR A 563 23.93 -22.53 -3.25
N ASN A 564 23.75 -21.21 -3.29
CA ASN A 564 23.59 -20.34 -2.13
C ASN A 564 22.41 -19.38 -2.41
N THR A 565 21.68 -18.97 -1.38
CA THR A 565 20.48 -18.13 -1.57
C THR A 565 20.81 -16.66 -1.83
N ASP A 566 22.01 -16.17 -1.49
CA ASP A 566 22.60 -14.88 -1.93
C ASP A 566 21.66 -13.65 -2.00
N GLY A 567 20.67 -13.55 -1.09
CA GLY A 567 19.72 -12.43 -1.00
C GLY A 567 18.43 -12.57 -1.83
N LYS A 568 18.13 -13.78 -2.30
CA LYS A 568 16.94 -14.12 -3.09
C LYS A 568 15.70 -14.52 -2.25
N THR A 569 15.88 -14.89 -0.98
CA THR A 569 14.79 -15.09 0.01
C THR A 569 14.57 -13.82 0.84
N GLY A 570 13.32 -13.45 1.17
CA GLY A 570 13.03 -12.35 2.10
C GLY A 570 11.79 -11.53 1.75
N GLU A 571 11.76 -10.27 2.19
CA GLU A 571 10.70 -9.32 1.83
C GLU A 571 10.85 -8.83 0.38
N ILE A 572 9.78 -9.03 -0.40
CA ILE A 572 9.63 -8.49 -1.75
C ILE A 572 9.34 -6.99 -1.62
N GLY A 573 10.17 -6.16 -2.26
CA GLY A 573 10.06 -4.71 -2.25
C GLY A 573 9.17 -4.21 -3.39
N ASN A 574 8.44 -3.13 -3.14
CA ASN A 574 7.55 -2.52 -4.15
C ASN A 574 8.33 -1.77 -5.23
N ASN A 575 8.04 -2.02 -6.52
CA ASN A 575 8.59 -1.22 -7.60
C ASN A 575 7.77 0.07 -7.85
N THR A 576 8.47 1.19 -8.02
CA THR A 576 7.89 2.49 -8.40
C THR A 576 8.49 3.02 -9.71
N GLY A 577 9.11 2.13 -10.49
CA GLY A 577 9.70 2.40 -11.80
C GLY A 577 9.78 1.14 -12.67
N THR A 578 10.41 1.25 -13.84
CA THR A 578 10.29 0.27 -14.93
C THR A 578 11.32 -0.87 -14.90
N ALA A 579 11.84 -1.27 -13.73
CA ALA A 579 12.96 -2.22 -13.67
C ALA A 579 12.91 -3.12 -12.42
N PHE A 580 12.33 -4.30 -12.58
CA PHE A 580 12.40 -5.40 -11.62
C PHE A 580 13.72 -6.14 -11.85
N SER A 581 14.61 -6.16 -10.86
CA SER A 581 16.00 -6.64 -10.99
C SER A 581 16.59 -7.24 -9.69
N SER A 582 15.72 -7.51 -8.73
CA SER A 582 16.02 -8.10 -7.42
C SER A 582 14.73 -8.14 -6.59
N LEU A 583 14.74 -8.95 -5.54
CA LEU A 583 13.71 -9.01 -4.52
C LEU A 583 13.33 -7.62 -3.97
N ALA A 584 14.34 -6.78 -3.65
CA ALA A 584 14.14 -5.41 -3.17
C ALA A 584 13.51 -4.43 -4.20
N THR A 585 13.34 -4.87 -5.45
CA THR A 585 12.67 -4.14 -6.55
C THR A 585 11.47 -4.89 -7.11
N GLY A 586 10.98 -5.92 -6.41
CA GLY A 586 9.76 -6.64 -6.75
C GLY A 586 9.95 -7.88 -7.62
N LEU A 587 11.17 -8.24 -8.01
CA LEU A 587 11.42 -9.47 -8.77
C LEU A 587 11.41 -10.67 -7.82
N THR A 588 10.53 -11.64 -8.04
CA THR A 588 10.34 -12.84 -7.22
C THR A 588 10.04 -14.03 -8.12
N ASN A 589 10.35 -15.24 -7.67
CA ASN A 589 9.97 -16.48 -8.35
C ASN A 589 8.87 -17.27 -7.62
N ASP A 590 8.40 -16.82 -6.46
CA ASP A 590 7.31 -17.43 -5.66
C ASP A 590 5.97 -17.26 -6.39
N ASP A 591 5.39 -18.37 -6.90
CA ASP A 591 4.09 -18.38 -7.57
C ASP A 591 2.88 -18.45 -6.61
N THR A 592 3.11 -18.47 -5.29
CA THR A 592 2.08 -18.39 -4.24
C THR A 592 2.44 -17.37 -3.14
N PRO A 593 2.73 -16.10 -3.51
CA PRO A 593 3.44 -15.15 -2.65
C PRO A 593 2.76 -14.93 -1.30
N ASN A 594 3.57 -14.95 -0.24
CA ASN A 594 3.09 -14.85 1.13
C ASN A 594 2.71 -13.41 1.51
N ILE A 595 1.48 -12.99 1.14
CA ILE A 595 0.97 -11.62 1.31
C ILE A 595 0.37 -11.42 2.71
N LYS A 596 0.87 -10.39 3.42
CA LYS A 596 0.33 -9.86 4.68
C LYS A 596 -0.13 -8.41 4.48
N ILE A 597 -1.33 -8.10 4.97
CA ILE A 597 -1.89 -6.76 5.05
C ILE A 597 -1.97 -6.36 6.53
N THR A 598 -1.51 -5.16 6.88
CA THR A 598 -1.59 -4.63 8.25
C THR A 598 -2.30 -3.28 8.23
N LEU A 599 -3.40 -3.15 8.97
CA LEU A 599 -4.10 -1.88 9.16
C LEU A 599 -3.49 -1.09 10.32
N ASP A 600 -3.62 0.24 10.29
CA ASP A 600 -3.26 1.13 11.40
C ASP A 600 -4.22 1.00 12.60
N LYS A 601 -5.52 0.82 12.33
CA LYS A 601 -6.58 0.55 13.30
C LYS A 601 -7.52 -0.56 12.83
N ALA A 602 -8.34 -1.08 13.74
CA ALA A 602 -9.29 -2.15 13.42
C ALA A 602 -10.49 -1.60 12.62
N LEU A 603 -11.04 -2.43 11.73
CA LEU A 603 -12.26 -2.09 10.97
C LEU A 603 -13.46 -1.88 11.90
N ALA A 604 -14.19 -0.80 11.72
CA ALA A 604 -15.43 -0.46 12.42
C ALA A 604 -16.66 -1.22 11.86
N GLU A 605 -17.82 -1.10 12.53
CA GLU A 605 -19.05 -1.78 12.09
C GLU A 605 -19.61 -1.14 10.80
N GLY A 606 -19.38 -1.80 9.67
CA GLY A 606 -19.84 -1.36 8.33
C GLY A 606 -18.70 -1.11 7.34
N GLU A 607 -17.46 -1.06 7.80
CA GLU A 607 -16.28 -0.99 6.96
C GLU A 607 -15.91 -2.37 6.38
N THR A 608 -15.30 -2.40 5.19
CA THR A 608 -14.76 -3.61 4.59
C THR A 608 -13.37 -3.38 4.02
N LEU A 609 -12.49 -4.38 4.20
CA LEU A 609 -11.18 -4.48 3.55
C LEU A 609 -11.30 -5.45 2.37
N THR A 610 -10.87 -4.99 1.19
CA THR A 610 -10.77 -5.81 -0.02
C THR A 610 -9.35 -5.67 -0.60
N VAL A 611 -8.83 -6.77 -1.16
CA VAL A 611 -7.57 -6.76 -1.90
C VAL A 611 -7.85 -7.24 -3.32
N TYR A 612 -7.36 -6.47 -4.30
CA TYR A 612 -7.40 -6.81 -5.71
C TYR A 612 -5.98 -7.10 -6.20
N ARG A 613 -5.85 -8.12 -7.05
CA ARG A 613 -4.64 -8.49 -7.78
C ARG A 613 -4.90 -8.24 -9.27
N TYR A 614 -3.98 -7.56 -9.93
CA TYR A 614 -4.09 -7.22 -11.34
C TYR A 614 -2.93 -7.81 -12.14
N LYS A 615 -3.20 -8.44 -13.30
CA LYS A 615 -2.16 -8.61 -14.33
C LYS A 615 -1.88 -7.22 -14.94
N TYR A 616 -0.65 -6.76 -14.87
CA TYR A 616 -0.23 -5.42 -15.29
C TYR A 616 0.73 -5.47 -16.50
N ASP A 617 0.51 -4.62 -17.50
CA ASP A 617 1.49 -4.29 -18.55
C ASP A 617 1.21 -2.88 -19.12
N ASP A 618 2.14 -1.95 -18.89
CA ASP A 618 2.08 -0.55 -19.32
C ASP A 618 2.78 -0.27 -20.66
N SER A 619 3.22 -1.29 -21.40
CA SER A 619 4.06 -1.12 -22.60
C SER A 619 3.34 -0.48 -23.80
N LEU A 620 2.00 -0.33 -23.74
CA LEU A 620 1.15 0.17 -24.81
C LEU A 620 0.48 1.52 -24.45
N ASP A 621 1.09 2.61 -24.93
CA ASP A 621 0.61 4.00 -24.80
C ASP A 621 -0.88 4.14 -25.21
N GLY A 622 -1.76 4.43 -24.22
CA GLY A 622 -3.19 4.64 -24.43
C GLY A 622 -4.09 3.40 -24.35
N VAL A 623 -3.54 2.25 -23.95
CA VAL A 623 -4.29 1.08 -23.47
C VAL A 623 -4.30 1.08 -21.94
N SER A 624 -5.28 0.40 -21.31
CA SER A 624 -5.24 0.17 -19.86
C SER A 624 -3.97 -0.61 -19.46
N PRO A 625 -3.20 -0.17 -18.46
CA PRO A 625 -2.11 -0.97 -17.90
C PRO A 625 -2.61 -2.24 -17.21
N ILE A 626 -3.81 -2.19 -16.62
CA ILE A 626 -4.50 -3.35 -16.05
C ILE A 626 -5.08 -4.17 -17.19
N LYS A 627 -4.74 -5.46 -17.25
CA LYS A 627 -5.30 -6.44 -18.19
C LYS A 627 -6.54 -7.09 -17.60
N SER A 628 -6.36 -7.76 -16.46
CA SER A 628 -7.43 -8.45 -15.71
C SER A 628 -7.41 -8.06 -14.24
N GLU A 629 -8.57 -8.11 -13.58
CA GLU A 629 -8.77 -7.87 -12.15
C GLU A 629 -9.21 -9.17 -11.44
N THR A 630 -8.55 -9.53 -10.35
CA THR A 630 -8.92 -10.65 -9.48
C THR A 630 -9.10 -10.15 -8.05
N GLN A 631 -10.27 -10.33 -7.45
CA GLN A 631 -10.46 -10.13 -6.01
C GLN A 631 -9.89 -11.34 -5.26
N VAL A 632 -8.88 -11.16 -4.41
CA VAL A 632 -8.23 -12.25 -3.66
C VAL A 632 -8.85 -12.43 -2.27
N GLU A 633 -9.00 -13.69 -1.82
CA GLU A 633 -9.59 -14.00 -0.52
C GLU A 633 -8.59 -13.73 0.62
N ILE A 634 -9.00 -12.94 1.60
CA ILE A 634 -8.21 -12.60 2.79
C ILE A 634 -8.83 -13.14 4.08
N VAL A 635 -7.98 -13.53 5.03
CA VAL A 635 -8.37 -13.95 6.37
C VAL A 635 -7.65 -13.16 7.44
N LYS A 636 -8.39 -12.81 8.49
CA LYS A 636 -7.87 -12.11 9.67
C LYS A 636 -6.96 -13.02 10.50
N VAL A 637 -5.79 -12.52 10.88
CA VAL A 637 -4.79 -13.29 11.64
C VAL A 637 -5.30 -13.59 13.05
N VAL A 638 -5.13 -14.84 13.50
CA VAL A 638 -5.66 -15.31 14.79
C VAL A 638 -4.97 -14.60 15.96
N GLY A 639 -5.71 -13.68 16.59
CA GLY A 639 -5.23 -12.93 17.77
C GLY A 639 -4.76 -11.51 17.47
N SER A 640 -4.85 -11.05 16.22
CA SER A 640 -4.72 -9.64 15.84
C SER A 640 -6.08 -9.07 15.45
N ASP A 641 -6.28 -7.77 15.69
CA ASP A 641 -7.45 -7.05 15.20
C ASP A 641 -7.22 -6.25 13.90
N THR A 642 -5.96 -6.06 13.51
CA THR A 642 -5.51 -5.24 12.38
C THR A 642 -4.77 -6.01 11.27
N GLU A 643 -4.33 -7.23 11.52
CA GLU A 643 -3.57 -8.03 10.55
C GLU A 643 -4.44 -9.02 9.78
N TYR A 644 -4.20 -9.10 8.47
CA TYR A 644 -4.84 -10.01 7.53
C TYR A 644 -3.77 -10.66 6.64
N VAL A 645 -4.06 -11.85 6.12
CA VAL A 645 -3.22 -12.55 5.14
C VAL A 645 -4.08 -13.08 4.00
N VAL A 646 -3.50 -13.19 2.80
CA VAL A 646 -4.18 -13.84 1.67
C VAL A 646 -4.22 -15.35 1.88
N VAL A 647 -5.29 -16.00 1.41
CA VAL A 647 -5.45 -17.45 1.48
C VAL A 647 -4.74 -18.10 0.29
N SER A 648 -3.46 -18.45 0.48
CA SER A 648 -2.57 -18.91 -0.61
C SER A 648 -2.99 -20.17 -1.37
N THR A 649 -4.02 -20.93 -0.92
CA THR A 649 -4.47 -22.13 -1.65
C THR A 649 -5.25 -21.84 -2.92
N ASP A 650 -5.71 -20.60 -3.12
CA ASP A 650 -6.48 -20.19 -4.30
C ASP A 650 -5.88 -18.93 -4.99
N ASP A 651 -4.75 -18.39 -4.50
CA ASP A 651 -3.99 -17.26 -5.11
C ASP A 651 -2.66 -17.73 -5.73
N GLN A 652 -2.71 -18.85 -6.47
CA GLN A 652 -1.60 -19.20 -7.36
C GLN A 652 -1.55 -18.18 -8.51
N LEU A 653 -0.36 -17.71 -8.83
CA LEU A 653 -0.09 -16.83 -9.94
C LEU A 653 0.10 -17.64 -11.22
N ASP A 654 -0.36 -17.10 -12.35
CA ASP A 654 -0.13 -17.74 -13.65
C ASP A 654 1.37 -17.64 -13.99
N GLN A 655 2.01 -18.78 -14.19
CA GLN A 655 3.44 -18.91 -14.48
C GLN A 655 3.73 -18.49 -15.93
N THR A 656 4.19 -17.27 -16.15
CA THR A 656 4.52 -16.77 -17.50
C THR A 656 5.97 -16.27 -17.58
N TYR A 657 6.39 -15.88 -18.78
CA TYR A 657 7.67 -15.21 -19.03
C TYR A 657 7.69 -13.75 -18.51
N GLY A 658 7.64 -13.58 -17.19
CA GLY A 658 7.86 -12.30 -16.54
C GLY A 658 6.62 -11.43 -16.35
N GLN A 659 5.46 -11.99 -15.97
CA GLN A 659 4.25 -11.19 -15.69
C GLN A 659 4.46 -10.25 -14.49
N GLU A 660 4.05 -9.00 -14.67
CA GLU A 660 3.95 -8.04 -13.58
C GLU A 660 2.56 -8.14 -12.91
N TYR A 661 2.53 -8.25 -11.59
CA TYR A 661 1.30 -8.27 -10.80
C TYR A 661 1.26 -7.04 -9.88
N LEU A 662 0.14 -6.32 -9.91
CA LEU A 662 -0.14 -5.22 -8.97
C LEU A 662 -1.16 -5.69 -7.93
N TYR A 663 -0.77 -5.68 -6.66
CA TYR A 663 -1.69 -5.81 -5.52
C TYR A 663 -2.15 -4.45 -5.04
N LYS A 664 -3.46 -4.27 -4.91
CA LYS A 664 -4.11 -3.03 -4.49
C LYS A 664 -5.02 -3.29 -3.31
N VAL A 665 -4.76 -2.58 -2.21
CA VAL A 665 -5.55 -2.66 -0.98
C VAL A 665 -6.57 -1.54 -0.97
N VAL A 666 -7.85 -1.91 -0.86
CA VAL A 666 -8.99 -0.98 -0.84
C VAL A 666 -9.74 -1.15 0.48
N VAL A 667 -9.95 -0.03 1.18
CA VAL A 667 -10.82 0.04 2.36
C VAL A 667 -12.03 0.87 1.98
N SER A 668 -13.22 0.34 2.23
CA SER A 668 -14.48 1.02 1.93
C SER A 668 -15.37 1.13 3.17
N GLY A 669 -16.10 2.22 3.27
CA GLY A 669 -17.01 2.50 4.37
C GLY A 669 -17.97 3.63 4.02
N ILE A 670 -18.74 4.09 5.01
CA ILE A 670 -19.68 5.21 4.83
C ILE A 670 -19.07 6.47 5.42
N VAL A 671 -18.98 7.53 4.62
CA VAL A 671 -18.53 8.88 5.03
C VAL A 671 -19.57 9.88 4.50
N ASP A 672 -20.01 10.83 5.32
CA ASP A 672 -21.10 11.78 5.06
C ASP A 672 -22.43 11.13 4.59
N GLY A 673 -22.62 9.83 4.87
CA GLY A 673 -23.76 9.03 4.41
C GLY A 673 -23.65 8.49 2.99
N GLU A 674 -22.55 8.74 2.28
CA GLU A 674 -22.21 8.14 0.99
C GLU A 674 -21.21 6.98 1.15
N GLN A 675 -21.22 6.01 0.24
CA GLN A 675 -20.19 4.96 0.20
C GLN A 675 -18.91 5.54 -0.41
N VAL A 676 -17.81 5.45 0.34
CA VAL A 676 -16.50 5.94 -0.06
C VAL A 676 -15.51 4.79 -0.06
N GLU A 677 -14.78 4.64 -1.17
CA GLU A 677 -13.66 3.71 -1.31
C GLU A 677 -12.35 4.50 -1.25
N SER A 678 -11.44 4.07 -0.38
CA SER A 678 -10.08 4.59 -0.29
C SER A 678 -9.12 3.57 -0.88
N VAL A 679 -8.30 3.99 -1.85
CA VAL A 679 -7.14 3.21 -2.30
C VAL A 679 -6.01 3.48 -1.33
N VAL A 680 -5.62 2.46 -0.58
CA VAL A 680 -4.80 2.65 0.62
C VAL A 680 -3.33 2.33 0.36
N GLN A 681 -3.06 1.27 -0.42
CA GLN A 681 -1.70 0.89 -0.80
C GLN A 681 -1.72 0.10 -2.12
N GLU A 682 -0.70 0.35 -2.94
CA GLU A 682 -0.40 -0.39 -4.18
C GLU A 682 1.00 -1.03 -4.06
N HIS A 683 1.17 -2.27 -4.54
CA HIS A 683 2.44 -3.00 -4.52
C HIS A 683 2.62 -3.81 -5.80
N HIS A 684 3.65 -3.46 -6.59
CA HIS A 684 4.02 -4.14 -7.82
C HIS A 684 5.08 -5.21 -7.55
N ILE A 685 4.84 -6.42 -8.05
CA ILE A 685 5.83 -7.50 -8.17
C ILE A 685 5.93 -7.94 -9.64
N LYS A 686 7.04 -8.59 -9.99
CA LYS A 686 7.20 -9.30 -11.25
C LYS A 686 7.57 -10.74 -10.95
N LEU A 687 6.69 -11.66 -11.38
CA LEU A 687 6.90 -13.08 -11.24
C LEU A 687 7.83 -13.59 -12.33
N ASP A 688 8.84 -14.34 -11.93
CA ASP A 688 9.85 -14.95 -12.79
C ASP A 688 10.17 -16.37 -12.30
N THR A 689 9.33 -17.34 -12.65
CA THR A 689 9.45 -18.75 -12.24
C THR A 689 10.36 -19.58 -13.14
N LEU A 690 10.80 -19.03 -14.27
CA LEU A 690 11.42 -19.78 -15.37
C LEU A 690 12.81 -19.21 -15.71
N VAL A 691 13.86 -20.01 -15.53
CA VAL A 691 15.21 -19.64 -16.01
C VAL A 691 15.16 -19.36 -17.52
N GLU A 692 15.35 -18.11 -17.96
CA GLU A 692 15.21 -17.83 -19.39
C GLU A 692 16.32 -18.51 -20.16
N ALA A 693 15.91 -19.35 -21.11
CA ALA A 693 16.82 -20.21 -21.83
C ALA A 693 17.88 -19.40 -22.60
N ILE A 694 19.12 -19.54 -22.14
CA ILE A 694 20.35 -18.95 -22.66
C ILE A 694 20.39 -18.89 -24.19
N THR A 695 20.65 -17.71 -24.77
CA THR A 695 20.89 -17.58 -26.22
C THR A 695 22.38 -17.85 -26.54
N VAL A 696 22.68 -18.38 -27.72
CA VAL A 696 24.05 -18.72 -28.14
C VAL A 696 24.41 -18.03 -29.47
N ASP A 697 24.55 -16.70 -29.45
CA ASP A 697 24.87 -15.88 -30.63
C ASP A 697 25.98 -16.44 -31.52
N ASN A 698 27.03 -16.97 -30.91
CA ASN A 698 28.18 -17.47 -31.65
C ASN A 698 28.95 -18.56 -30.88
N VAL A 699 29.36 -19.59 -31.64
CA VAL A 699 30.30 -20.62 -31.17
C VAL A 699 31.60 -20.52 -31.96
N SER A 700 32.65 -20.01 -31.32
CA SER A 700 34.00 -19.92 -31.89
C SER A 700 34.77 -21.22 -31.67
N VAL A 701 35.39 -21.73 -32.73
CA VAL A 701 36.11 -23.02 -32.74
C VAL A 701 37.60 -22.79 -33.00
N ASN A 702 38.45 -23.15 -32.03
CA ASN A 702 39.91 -23.03 -32.16
C ASN A 702 40.60 -24.31 -31.66
N GLY A 703 40.78 -25.27 -32.56
CA GLY A 703 41.26 -26.62 -32.20
C GLY A 703 40.22 -27.36 -31.36
N ASP A 704 40.64 -27.88 -30.21
CA ASP A 704 39.76 -28.59 -29.26
C ASP A 704 39.04 -27.64 -28.28
N ASN A 705 39.25 -26.32 -28.40
CA ASN A 705 38.54 -25.33 -27.61
C ASN A 705 37.24 -24.90 -28.30
N ARG A 706 36.21 -24.61 -27.49
CA ARG A 706 34.96 -23.96 -27.90
C ARG A 706 34.74 -22.73 -27.04
N THR A 707 34.46 -21.59 -27.64
CA THR A 707 34.00 -20.41 -26.93
C THR A 707 32.55 -20.15 -27.33
N PHE A 708 31.66 -20.24 -26.36
CA PHE A 708 30.25 -19.89 -26.47
C PHE A 708 30.10 -18.43 -26.02
N SER A 709 29.34 -17.65 -26.78
CA SER A 709 29.00 -16.27 -26.44
C SER A 709 27.58 -16.00 -26.93
N GLY A 710 26.80 -15.30 -26.12
CA GLY A 710 25.43 -14.90 -26.40
C GLY A 710 24.90 -14.05 -25.25
N THR A 711 23.58 -14.06 -25.08
CA THR A 711 22.89 -13.41 -23.97
C THR A 711 22.13 -14.42 -23.11
N THR A 712 21.92 -14.06 -21.87
CA THR A 712 20.98 -14.66 -20.92
C THR A 712 20.45 -13.49 -20.08
N GLU A 713 19.83 -13.75 -18.95
CA GLU A 713 19.39 -12.71 -18.04
C GLU A 713 20.58 -11.96 -17.39
N ALA A 714 20.37 -10.73 -16.92
CA ALA A 714 21.46 -9.87 -16.45
C ALA A 714 21.98 -10.33 -15.08
N GLY A 715 23.27 -10.62 -14.97
CA GLY A 715 23.86 -11.17 -13.75
C GLY A 715 23.66 -12.68 -13.54
N ALA A 716 22.96 -13.37 -14.46
CA ALA A 716 22.82 -14.83 -14.41
C ALA A 716 24.19 -15.54 -14.44
N THR A 717 24.32 -16.63 -13.69
CA THR A 717 25.54 -17.44 -13.59
C THR A 717 25.45 -18.68 -14.48
N ILE A 718 26.44 -18.85 -15.36
CA ILE A 718 26.53 -19.97 -16.29
C ILE A 718 27.75 -20.82 -15.91
N ARG A 719 27.51 -22.06 -15.47
CA ARG A 719 28.52 -23.05 -15.11
C ARG A 719 28.45 -24.23 -16.08
N VAL A 720 29.59 -24.69 -16.58
CA VAL A 720 29.66 -25.87 -17.47
C VAL A 720 30.72 -26.86 -17.00
N THR A 721 30.32 -28.11 -16.79
CA THR A 721 31.17 -29.24 -16.38
C THR A 721 31.31 -30.23 -17.53
N TYR A 722 32.54 -30.49 -17.98
CA TYR A 722 32.80 -31.27 -19.20
C TYR A 722 34.00 -32.21 -19.11
N LEU A 723 33.95 -33.31 -19.87
CA LEU A 723 35.04 -34.28 -19.94
C LEU A 723 36.22 -33.73 -20.78
N SER A 724 37.44 -33.77 -20.24
CA SER A 724 38.63 -33.26 -20.97
C SER A 724 39.08 -34.20 -22.10
N SER A 725 39.36 -33.62 -23.27
CA SER A 725 39.97 -34.30 -24.44
C SER A 725 41.43 -34.73 -24.20
N THR A 726 42.09 -34.16 -23.19
CA THR A 726 43.47 -34.51 -22.83
C THR A 726 43.56 -35.67 -21.84
N ASN A 727 42.48 -35.92 -21.09
CA ASN A 727 42.35 -37.00 -20.12
C ASN A 727 40.87 -37.39 -19.97
N ASN A 728 40.41 -38.37 -20.78
CA ASN A 728 39.04 -38.90 -20.84
C ASN A 728 38.52 -39.59 -19.55
N ASN A 729 39.12 -39.28 -18.40
CA ASN A 729 38.69 -39.70 -17.06
C ASN A 729 38.66 -38.52 -16.06
N SER A 730 38.79 -37.28 -16.54
CA SER A 730 38.79 -36.06 -15.72
C SER A 730 37.80 -35.06 -16.27
N TYR A 731 36.87 -34.62 -15.42
CA TYR A 731 36.00 -33.49 -15.70
C TYR A 731 36.74 -32.18 -15.42
N VAL A 732 36.29 -31.12 -16.08
CA VAL A 732 36.72 -29.73 -15.89
C VAL A 732 35.45 -28.90 -15.80
N THR A 733 35.34 -28.08 -14.76
CA THR A 733 34.27 -27.09 -14.62
C THR A 733 34.81 -25.72 -15.02
N THR A 734 33.99 -24.90 -15.66
CA THR A 734 34.30 -23.51 -16.01
C THR A 734 33.02 -22.70 -15.87
N GLU A 735 33.10 -21.52 -15.27
CA GLU A 735 31.94 -20.65 -15.03
C GLU A 735 32.20 -19.22 -15.50
N THR A 736 31.11 -18.49 -15.76
CA THR A 736 31.08 -17.04 -16.02
C THR A 736 29.77 -16.49 -15.49
N VAL A 737 29.77 -15.22 -15.11
CA VAL A 737 28.54 -14.46 -14.85
C VAL A 737 28.26 -13.61 -16.10
N ALA A 738 26.99 -13.41 -16.43
CA ALA A 738 26.55 -12.47 -17.46
C ALA A 738 26.76 -11.02 -17.01
N ASP A 739 27.01 -10.10 -17.96
CA ASP A 739 27.15 -8.68 -17.64
C ASP A 739 25.80 -7.97 -17.44
N GLU A 740 25.84 -6.65 -17.18
CA GLU A 740 24.67 -5.78 -16.96
C GLU A 740 23.68 -5.74 -18.15
N ASN A 741 24.05 -6.29 -19.32
CA ASN A 741 23.20 -6.42 -20.50
C ASN A 741 22.88 -7.89 -20.82
N GLY A 742 23.10 -8.81 -19.86
CA GLY A 742 22.92 -10.25 -20.05
C GLY A 742 24.00 -10.93 -20.88
N ALA A 743 25.04 -10.23 -21.35
CA ALA A 743 26.00 -10.81 -22.28
C ALA A 743 27.05 -11.68 -21.56
N TYR A 744 27.34 -12.87 -22.11
CA TYR A 744 28.31 -13.81 -21.55
C TYR A 744 29.33 -14.32 -22.58
N SER A 745 30.46 -14.84 -22.10
CA SER A 745 31.48 -15.47 -22.95
C SER A 745 32.26 -16.56 -22.20
N LEU A 746 31.93 -17.81 -22.47
CA LEU A 746 32.48 -18.98 -21.78
C LEU A 746 33.37 -19.82 -22.71
N THR A 747 34.60 -20.13 -22.29
CA THR A 747 35.56 -20.93 -23.09
C THR A 747 35.84 -22.30 -22.48
N LEU A 748 35.27 -23.34 -23.08
CA LEU A 748 35.55 -24.74 -22.75
C LEU A 748 36.88 -25.15 -23.43
N SER A 749 37.91 -25.37 -22.62
CA SER A 749 39.29 -25.60 -23.09
C SER A 749 39.63 -27.09 -23.14
N GLY A 750 39.82 -27.62 -24.35
CA GLY A 750 40.05 -29.05 -24.55
C GLY A 750 38.85 -29.90 -24.11
N TRP A 751 37.65 -29.57 -24.59
CA TRP A 751 36.45 -30.36 -24.36
C TRP A 751 36.36 -31.55 -25.31
N ASN A 752 36.10 -32.74 -24.77
CA ASN A 752 35.74 -33.91 -25.57
C ASN A 752 34.25 -33.89 -25.96
N ASN A 753 33.88 -33.06 -26.94
CA ASN A 753 32.50 -32.91 -27.46
C ASN A 753 31.97 -34.13 -28.25
N LYS A 754 32.39 -35.34 -27.89
CA LYS A 754 32.10 -36.63 -28.56
C LYS A 754 31.56 -37.69 -27.59
N THR A 755 31.16 -37.26 -26.41
CA THR A 755 30.41 -38.02 -25.40
C THR A 755 28.95 -38.18 -25.84
N VAL A 756 28.27 -39.19 -25.28
CA VAL A 756 26.80 -39.27 -25.39
C VAL A 756 26.19 -38.28 -24.40
N ASP A 757 26.70 -38.26 -23.18
CA ASP A 757 26.31 -37.40 -22.05
C ASP A 757 26.78 -35.92 -22.18
N GLY A 758 27.01 -35.42 -23.40
CA GLY A 758 27.32 -34.00 -23.66
C GLY A 758 28.41 -33.34 -22.79
N ALA A 759 28.12 -32.13 -22.35
CA ALA A 759 28.69 -31.45 -21.20
C ALA A 759 27.53 -30.95 -20.32
N GLU A 760 27.62 -31.04 -19.01
CA GLU A 760 26.58 -30.52 -18.12
C GLU A 760 26.66 -28.99 -18.08
N ILE A 761 25.58 -28.29 -18.44
CA ILE A 761 25.41 -26.84 -18.23
C ILE A 761 24.43 -26.62 -17.08
N THR A 762 24.73 -25.65 -16.22
CA THR A 762 23.84 -25.11 -15.19
C THR A 762 23.71 -23.62 -15.41
N VAL A 763 22.48 -23.12 -15.50
CA VAL A 763 22.15 -21.70 -15.51
C VAL A 763 21.40 -21.39 -14.22
N ILE A 764 21.74 -20.26 -13.61
CA ILE A 764 21.11 -19.68 -12.43
C ILE A 764 20.77 -18.24 -12.80
N ASP A 765 19.51 -17.85 -12.74
CA ASP A 765 19.04 -16.48 -13.01
C ASP A 765 19.16 -15.56 -11.78
N GLN A 766 18.60 -14.34 -11.88
CA GLN A 766 18.58 -13.31 -10.84
C GLN A 766 17.47 -13.52 -9.81
N ALA A 767 16.32 -14.06 -10.20
CA ALA A 767 15.21 -14.34 -9.28
C ALA A 767 15.58 -15.45 -8.30
N GLY A 768 15.97 -16.63 -8.78
CA GLY A 768 16.03 -17.81 -7.93
C GLY A 768 16.29 -19.12 -8.65
N ASN A 769 15.85 -19.23 -9.90
CA ASN A 769 15.61 -20.52 -10.53
C ASN A 769 16.93 -21.13 -11.05
N VAL A 770 16.93 -22.45 -11.16
CA VAL A 770 18.11 -23.24 -11.53
C VAL A 770 17.74 -24.25 -12.59
N LYS A 771 18.39 -24.20 -13.76
CA LYS A 771 18.12 -25.10 -14.89
C LYS A 771 19.41 -25.81 -15.29
N THR A 772 19.36 -27.15 -15.34
CA THR A 772 20.49 -27.99 -15.76
C THR A 772 20.17 -28.74 -17.05
N ALA A 773 21.12 -28.82 -17.97
CA ALA A 773 20.93 -29.50 -19.25
C ALA A 773 22.21 -30.16 -19.80
N SER A 774 22.03 -31.05 -20.78
CA SER A 774 23.09 -31.69 -21.57
C SER A 774 23.48 -30.81 -22.77
N LEU A 775 24.62 -30.13 -22.70
CA LEU A 775 25.13 -29.27 -23.76
C LEU A 775 25.82 -30.05 -24.88
N HIS A 776 25.24 -29.98 -26.06
CA HIS A 776 25.74 -30.54 -27.32
C HIS A 776 26.11 -29.43 -28.32
N ASN A 777 27.31 -29.48 -28.90
CA ASN A 777 27.69 -28.62 -30.02
C ASN A 777 28.11 -29.43 -31.24
N PHE A 778 27.32 -29.31 -32.31
CA PHE A 778 27.55 -29.98 -33.58
C PHE A 778 27.84 -28.97 -34.70
N PRO A 779 28.95 -29.10 -35.44
CA PRO A 779 29.28 -28.15 -36.48
C PRO A 779 28.36 -28.24 -37.71
N ARG A 780 27.83 -29.43 -38.05
CA ARG A 780 26.79 -29.69 -39.08
C ARG A 780 26.15 -31.08 -38.92
N LEU A 781 24.93 -31.25 -39.42
CA LEU A 781 24.26 -32.56 -39.62
C LEU A 781 24.44 -33.05 -41.08
N TYR A 782 25.36 -33.98 -41.34
CA TYR A 782 25.58 -34.57 -42.69
C TYR A 782 25.98 -36.05 -42.62
N VAL A 783 25.00 -36.96 -42.57
CA VAL A 783 25.21 -38.42 -42.65
C VAL A 783 24.11 -39.13 -43.47
N ASN A 784 24.35 -40.40 -43.81
CA ASN A 784 23.50 -41.23 -44.67
C ASN A 784 22.58 -42.11 -43.81
N MET A 785 21.36 -41.64 -43.56
CA MET A 785 20.36 -42.22 -42.64
C MET A 785 19.56 -43.34 -43.34
N ASN A 786 18.94 -44.23 -42.55
CA ASN A 786 18.06 -45.29 -43.06
C ASN A 786 17.13 -45.83 -41.96
N THR A 787 16.02 -46.47 -42.35
CA THR A 787 14.91 -46.95 -41.49
C THR A 787 15.27 -47.94 -40.35
N GLU A 788 16.54 -48.30 -40.15
CA GLU A 788 16.98 -49.15 -39.05
C GLU A 788 17.85 -48.39 -38.00
N VAL A 789 18.39 -47.20 -38.31
CA VAL A 789 19.32 -46.43 -37.43
C VAL A 789 19.29 -44.92 -37.74
N GLY A 790 18.82 -44.10 -36.78
CA GLY A 790 18.95 -42.63 -36.77
C GLY A 790 20.34 -42.13 -36.31
N ILE A 791 20.53 -40.81 -36.19
CA ILE A 791 21.79 -40.25 -35.70
C ILE A 791 21.84 -40.33 -34.18
N THR A 792 22.77 -41.10 -33.62
CA THR A 792 23.16 -41.01 -32.20
C THR A 792 24.50 -40.29 -32.08
N ALA A 793 24.76 -39.61 -30.96
CA ALA A 793 26.01 -38.89 -30.68
C ALA A 793 27.29 -39.73 -31.00
N ALA A 794 27.23 -41.05 -30.77
CA ALA A 794 28.33 -41.98 -31.04
C ALA A 794 28.61 -42.28 -32.53
N THR A 795 27.74 -41.88 -33.47
CA THR A 795 27.80 -42.27 -34.90
C THR A 795 28.24 -41.16 -35.86
N MET A 796 28.35 -39.92 -35.40
CA MET A 796 28.31 -38.71 -36.23
C MET A 796 29.49 -38.44 -37.18
N GLU A 797 30.64 -39.13 -37.04
CA GLU A 797 31.84 -38.86 -37.87
C GLU A 797 32.28 -40.02 -38.81
N GLN A 798 31.42 -40.98 -39.15
CA GLN A 798 31.73 -41.89 -40.27
C GLN A 798 31.43 -41.24 -41.64
N THR A 799 32.47 -40.63 -42.21
CA THR A 799 32.43 -39.99 -43.53
C THR A 799 32.05 -40.96 -44.67
N ILE A 800 31.09 -40.61 -45.52
CA ILE A 800 31.03 -40.93 -46.96
C ILE A 800 30.05 -39.97 -47.68
N LEU A 801 30.31 -39.70 -48.97
CA LEU A 801 29.54 -38.77 -49.81
C LEU A 801 28.12 -39.27 -50.17
N LEU A 802 27.23 -38.28 -50.38
CA LEU A 802 25.83 -38.33 -50.83
C LEU A 802 24.80 -38.77 -49.78
N GLN A 803 23.85 -37.86 -49.55
CA GLN A 803 22.59 -38.06 -48.84
C GLN A 803 21.72 -39.07 -49.62
N ARG A 804 21.15 -40.07 -48.94
CA ARG A 804 20.12 -40.97 -49.49
C ARG A 804 19.05 -41.25 -48.44
N GLU A 805 17.88 -41.55 -49.00
CA GLU A 805 16.55 -41.59 -48.39
C GLU A 805 16.38 -42.59 -47.23
N SER A 806 15.50 -42.18 -46.29
CA SER A 806 14.54 -42.97 -45.49
C SER A 806 14.68 -42.95 -43.95
N ALA A 807 13.91 -42.04 -43.33
CA ALA A 807 13.43 -41.99 -41.93
C ALA A 807 14.43 -41.92 -40.75
N GLN A 808 14.11 -41.00 -39.82
CA GLN A 808 14.77 -40.63 -38.55
C GLN A 808 16.08 -39.83 -38.66
N GLY A 809 16.11 -38.65 -38.01
CA GLY A 809 17.20 -37.69 -38.01
C GLY A 809 17.93 -37.60 -36.67
N LEU A 810 17.74 -36.49 -35.95
CA LEU A 810 18.23 -36.29 -34.58
C LEU A 810 17.17 -36.81 -33.61
N LEU A 811 17.58 -37.61 -32.62
CA LEU A 811 16.73 -38.16 -31.56
C LEU A 811 17.51 -38.03 -30.23
N MET A 812 16.90 -37.41 -29.21
CA MET A 812 17.50 -37.23 -27.87
C MET A 812 16.83 -38.17 -26.82
N ASP A 813 17.01 -37.92 -25.53
CA ASP A 813 16.37 -38.68 -24.44
C ASP A 813 15.51 -37.79 -23.53
N ASP A 814 14.74 -38.40 -22.60
CA ASP A 814 13.69 -37.73 -21.80
C ASP A 814 14.27 -36.77 -20.71
N GLY A 815 15.27 -35.96 -21.03
CA GLY A 815 15.86 -34.98 -20.12
C GLY A 815 16.60 -33.83 -20.83
N ASN A 816 16.47 -32.64 -20.27
CA ASN A 816 16.87 -31.33 -20.78
C ASN A 816 18.17 -31.33 -21.64
N ASP A 817 18.04 -31.07 -22.94
CA ASP A 817 19.08 -31.25 -23.96
C ASP A 817 19.33 -29.97 -24.80
N TYR A 818 20.51 -29.36 -24.65
CA TYR A 818 20.89 -28.09 -25.30
C TYR A 818 21.72 -28.35 -26.58
N VAL A 819 21.08 -28.35 -27.74
CA VAL A 819 21.64 -28.74 -29.04
C VAL A 819 21.96 -27.54 -29.95
N ILE A 820 23.23 -27.15 -29.98
CA ILE A 820 23.71 -25.99 -30.71
C ILE A 820 24.38 -26.38 -32.04
N LEU A 821 23.68 -26.14 -33.16
CA LEU A 821 24.14 -26.37 -34.54
C LEU A 821 24.95 -25.18 -35.07
N ALA A 822 26.17 -25.01 -34.55
CA ALA A 822 27.06 -23.89 -34.88
C ALA A 822 28.55 -24.27 -34.86
N GLY A 823 29.39 -23.37 -35.38
CA GLY A 823 30.86 -23.49 -35.31
C GLY A 823 31.58 -23.92 -36.59
N GLY A 824 30.88 -24.11 -37.73
CA GLY A 824 31.62 -24.19 -39.00
C GLY A 824 30.84 -24.50 -40.28
N GLY A 825 30.73 -23.50 -41.17
CA GLY A 825 30.31 -23.67 -42.57
C GLY A 825 28.81 -23.49 -42.78
N VAL A 826 28.18 -24.39 -43.53
CA VAL A 826 26.73 -24.38 -43.79
C VAL A 826 26.04 -25.16 -42.67
N ASN A 827 25.25 -24.48 -41.85
CA ASN A 827 24.59 -25.03 -40.65
C ASN A 827 23.06 -25.12 -40.83
N ASP A 828 22.61 -25.17 -42.09
CA ASP A 828 21.19 -25.25 -42.46
C ASP A 828 20.59 -26.60 -42.08
N LEU A 829 19.30 -26.62 -41.75
CA LEU A 829 18.51 -27.82 -41.49
C LEU A 829 17.47 -28.00 -42.62
N GLY A 830 17.32 -29.22 -43.14
CA GLY A 830 16.43 -29.53 -44.27
C GLY A 830 17.14 -29.83 -45.59
N ASN A 831 16.37 -30.04 -46.66
CA ASN A 831 16.88 -30.54 -47.94
C ASN A 831 17.41 -29.43 -48.85
N GLN A 832 18.58 -29.66 -49.47
CA GLN A 832 19.30 -28.66 -50.28
C GLN A 832 19.54 -29.15 -51.73
N GLY A 833 18.75 -28.64 -52.68
CA GLY A 833 19.08 -28.67 -54.12
C GLY A 833 18.08 -29.39 -55.04
N ILE A 834 18.60 -30.10 -56.05
CA ILE A 834 17.84 -30.62 -57.22
C ILE A 834 16.79 -31.69 -56.85
N PHE A 835 16.73 -32.12 -55.58
CA PHE A 835 15.80 -33.12 -55.08
C PHE A 835 14.66 -32.56 -54.23
N ALA A 836 14.55 -31.24 -54.06
CA ALA A 836 13.44 -30.55 -53.36
C ALA A 836 12.07 -30.65 -54.08
N GLU A 837 11.91 -31.57 -55.04
CA GLU A 837 10.63 -31.92 -55.68
C GLU A 837 10.18 -33.37 -55.34
N GLN A 838 10.89 -34.07 -54.44
CA GLN A 838 10.49 -35.39 -53.91
C GLN A 838 9.75 -35.18 -52.58
N THR A 839 8.43 -35.26 -52.61
CA THR A 839 7.52 -34.70 -51.58
C THR A 839 7.37 -35.50 -50.28
N ASP A 840 8.10 -36.61 -50.12
CA ASP A 840 7.76 -37.64 -49.11
C ASP A 840 8.90 -37.87 -48.08
N ASP A 841 10.07 -37.23 -48.22
CA ASP A 841 11.24 -37.41 -47.35
C ASP A 841 11.41 -36.25 -46.34
N LYS A 842 11.00 -36.47 -45.08
CA LYS A 842 11.22 -35.53 -43.96
C LYS A 842 12.56 -35.79 -43.24
N THR A 843 13.25 -34.70 -42.88
CA THR A 843 14.25 -34.63 -41.81
C THR A 843 13.50 -34.46 -40.50
N VAL A 844 13.58 -35.44 -39.60
CA VAL A 844 12.90 -35.42 -38.30
C VAL A 844 13.93 -35.06 -37.22
N VAL A 845 13.60 -34.06 -36.41
CA VAL A 845 14.19 -33.82 -35.09
C VAL A 845 13.12 -34.15 -34.05
N ASP A 846 13.54 -34.82 -32.99
CA ASP A 846 12.73 -35.39 -31.92
C ASP A 846 13.59 -35.18 -30.66
N MET A 847 13.29 -34.15 -29.87
CA MET A 847 14.07 -33.83 -28.68
C MET A 847 13.57 -34.63 -27.44
N ALA A 848 12.35 -35.17 -27.55
CA ALA A 848 11.67 -36.15 -26.70
C ALA A 848 10.95 -35.55 -25.49
N GLY A 849 11.63 -34.81 -24.61
CA GLY A 849 11.00 -34.12 -23.48
C GLY A 849 11.92 -33.97 -22.26
N GLY A 850 11.44 -33.21 -21.27
CA GLY A 850 12.34 -32.35 -20.51
C GLY A 850 12.50 -31.01 -21.23
N ASP A 851 13.24 -30.08 -20.65
CA ASP A 851 13.32 -28.72 -21.18
C ASP A 851 14.49 -28.55 -22.17
N ASP A 852 14.19 -28.61 -23.46
CA ASP A 852 15.19 -28.69 -24.51
C ASP A 852 15.52 -27.35 -25.15
N TYR A 853 16.71 -27.23 -25.74
CA TYR A 853 17.09 -26.03 -26.49
C TYR A 853 17.78 -26.38 -27.81
N LEU A 854 17.03 -26.29 -28.92
CA LEU A 854 17.55 -26.47 -30.27
C LEU A 854 17.93 -25.12 -30.90
N ARG A 855 19.21 -24.90 -31.24
CA ARG A 855 19.64 -23.72 -32.03
C ARG A 855 20.17 -24.09 -33.40
N VAL A 856 19.52 -23.59 -34.46
CA VAL A 856 19.94 -23.66 -35.86
C VAL A 856 20.59 -22.33 -36.27
N ASN A 857 21.93 -22.31 -36.39
CA ASN A 857 22.65 -21.12 -36.86
C ASN A 857 22.62 -20.94 -38.41
N GLY A 858 21.90 -21.80 -39.11
CA GLY A 858 21.61 -21.70 -40.54
C GLY A 858 20.16 -21.27 -40.80
N ALA A 859 19.67 -21.54 -42.01
CA ALA A 859 18.25 -21.42 -42.36
C ALA A 859 17.53 -22.77 -42.30
N LEU A 860 16.21 -22.75 -42.10
CA LEU A 860 15.35 -23.93 -42.29
C LEU A 860 14.91 -24.04 -43.75
N TYR A 861 15.00 -25.25 -44.31
CA TYR A 861 14.65 -25.61 -45.69
C TYR A 861 13.71 -26.82 -45.73
N ASP A 862 13.23 -27.17 -46.93
CA ASP A 862 12.15 -28.13 -47.14
C ASP A 862 12.29 -29.49 -46.46
N GLY A 863 11.14 -30.00 -46.03
CA GLY A 863 10.97 -31.28 -45.37
C GLY A 863 11.57 -31.32 -43.97
N VAL A 864 11.48 -30.26 -43.17
CA VAL A 864 11.85 -30.30 -41.74
C VAL A 864 10.59 -30.53 -40.91
N SER A 865 10.67 -31.52 -40.03
CA SER A 865 9.72 -31.76 -38.95
C SER A 865 10.51 -31.77 -37.65
N VAL A 866 10.07 -30.97 -36.68
CA VAL A 866 10.64 -30.88 -35.34
C VAL A 866 9.50 -31.15 -34.37
N ASN A 867 9.68 -32.13 -33.50
CA ASN A 867 8.94 -32.25 -32.25
C ASN A 867 9.97 -31.94 -31.15
N MET A 868 9.67 -30.98 -30.28
CA MET A 868 10.52 -30.69 -29.13
C MET A 868 10.20 -31.71 -28.04
N GLY A 869 9.03 -31.66 -27.40
CA GLY A 869 8.56 -32.78 -26.59
C GLY A 869 7.44 -32.43 -25.61
N ALA A 870 7.82 -32.32 -24.34
CA ALA A 870 7.00 -31.87 -23.22
C ALA A 870 7.94 -31.44 -22.09
N GLY A 871 7.75 -30.22 -21.58
CA GLY A 871 8.77 -29.45 -20.88
C GLY A 871 8.85 -28.04 -21.48
N ASP A 872 9.58 -27.12 -20.85
CA ASP A 872 9.65 -25.73 -21.32
C ASP A 872 10.75 -25.58 -22.39
N ASP A 873 10.37 -25.82 -23.65
CA ASP A 873 11.26 -25.99 -24.78
C ASP A 873 11.61 -24.69 -25.51
N LYS A 874 12.81 -24.65 -26.12
CA LYS A 874 13.24 -23.53 -26.98
C LYS A 874 13.76 -24.00 -28.32
N PHE A 875 13.21 -23.43 -29.40
CA PHE A 875 13.70 -23.65 -30.76
C PHE A 875 14.04 -22.33 -31.45
N GLU A 876 15.32 -22.10 -31.73
CA GLU A 876 15.83 -20.89 -32.34
C GLU A 876 16.44 -21.09 -33.74
N VAL A 877 16.05 -20.25 -34.70
CA VAL A 877 16.56 -20.18 -36.07
C VAL A 877 17.17 -18.80 -36.33
N VAL A 878 18.49 -18.75 -36.51
CA VAL A 878 19.24 -17.48 -36.63
C VAL A 878 19.05 -16.79 -38.00
N ASN A 879 18.59 -17.52 -39.01
CA ASN A 879 18.42 -17.04 -40.38
C ASN A 879 16.95 -17.17 -40.81
N ASN A 880 16.68 -17.13 -42.11
CA ASN A 880 15.33 -17.24 -42.66
C ASN A 880 14.76 -18.67 -42.52
N ILE A 881 13.44 -18.77 -42.37
CA ILE A 881 12.67 -20.00 -42.69
C ILE A 881 12.31 -19.89 -44.17
N ALA A 882 12.88 -20.74 -45.02
CA ALA A 882 12.88 -20.51 -46.47
C ALA A 882 12.67 -21.77 -47.30
N TYR A 883 11.57 -21.79 -48.06
CA TYR A 883 11.17 -22.85 -49.00
C TYR A 883 10.93 -24.22 -48.35
N GLY A 884 9.67 -24.52 -48.00
CA GLY A 884 9.27 -25.88 -47.64
C GLY A 884 7.92 -26.02 -46.97
N ALA A 885 7.47 -27.27 -46.81
CA ALA A 885 6.40 -27.60 -45.86
C ALA A 885 7.04 -27.95 -44.51
N TYR A 886 6.69 -27.17 -43.48
CA TYR A 886 7.20 -27.33 -42.12
C TYR A 886 6.11 -27.86 -41.19
N GLU A 887 6.52 -28.66 -40.21
CA GLU A 887 5.69 -29.17 -39.13
C GLU A 887 6.55 -29.07 -37.88
N ILE A 888 6.41 -27.94 -37.18
CA ILE A 888 7.05 -27.67 -35.90
C ILE A 888 5.97 -27.88 -34.86
N ASP A 889 6.30 -28.67 -33.86
CA ASP A 889 5.45 -29.16 -32.79
C ASP A 889 6.32 -28.93 -31.55
N MET A 890 5.96 -27.93 -30.73
CA MET A 890 6.76 -27.59 -29.56
C MET A 890 6.42 -28.61 -28.46
N GLY A 891 5.24 -28.56 -27.85
CA GLY A 891 4.80 -29.67 -27.01
C GLY A 891 3.69 -29.34 -26.03
N GLU A 892 3.90 -29.70 -24.77
CA GLU A 892 3.12 -29.17 -23.65
C GLU A 892 4.12 -28.63 -22.63
N GLY A 893 3.98 -27.35 -22.26
CA GLY A 893 5.01 -26.56 -21.58
C GLY A 893 4.99 -25.10 -22.05
N ASN A 894 5.79 -24.25 -21.43
CA ASN A 894 5.87 -22.83 -21.76
C ASN A 894 6.92 -22.61 -22.87
N ASP A 895 6.57 -22.85 -24.13
CA ASP A 895 7.57 -23.02 -25.20
C ASP A 895 7.98 -21.73 -25.93
N ILE A 896 9.25 -21.58 -26.30
CA ILE A 896 9.78 -20.46 -27.09
C ILE A 896 10.24 -20.89 -28.48
N PHE A 897 9.46 -20.58 -29.52
CA PHE A 897 9.95 -20.60 -30.91
C PHE A 897 10.44 -19.21 -31.35
N THR A 898 11.66 -19.11 -31.87
CA THR A 898 12.22 -17.85 -32.38
C THR A 898 12.90 -18.03 -33.74
N ALA A 899 12.49 -17.24 -34.74
CA ALA A 899 13.20 -17.11 -36.01
C ALA A 899 13.60 -15.65 -36.27
N LEU A 900 14.90 -15.36 -36.23
CA LEU A 900 15.45 -14.00 -36.38
C LEU A 900 15.37 -13.47 -37.84
N GLY A 901 15.17 -14.36 -38.81
CA GLY A 901 15.01 -14.03 -40.22
C GLY A 901 13.56 -13.87 -40.69
N ASN A 902 13.36 -13.84 -42.00
CA ASN A 902 12.03 -13.81 -42.62
C ASN A 902 11.47 -15.23 -42.75
N ALA A 903 10.14 -15.37 -42.68
CA ALA A 903 9.43 -16.59 -43.05
C ALA A 903 8.90 -16.45 -44.48
N VAL A 904 9.41 -17.27 -45.42
CA VAL A 904 9.12 -17.10 -46.86
C VAL A 904 8.87 -18.42 -47.60
N GLY A 905 7.82 -18.44 -48.43
CA GLY A 905 7.65 -19.39 -49.52
C GLY A 905 6.46 -20.35 -49.42
N SER A 906 6.51 -21.32 -48.51
CA SER A 906 5.57 -22.43 -48.42
C SER A 906 5.06 -22.62 -46.97
N PRO A 907 3.95 -23.36 -46.75
CA PRO A 907 3.21 -23.33 -45.50
C PRO A 907 4.08 -23.62 -44.27
N LEU A 908 4.09 -22.65 -43.35
CA LEU A 908 4.70 -22.77 -42.04
C LEU A 908 3.62 -23.16 -41.05
N ASN A 909 3.65 -24.40 -40.56
CA ASN A 909 2.77 -24.85 -39.50
C ASN A 909 3.61 -24.96 -38.21
N ILE A 910 3.12 -24.32 -37.16
CA ILE A 910 3.70 -24.35 -35.81
C ILE A 910 2.54 -24.68 -34.87
N ASP A 911 2.60 -25.84 -34.23
CA ASP A 911 1.87 -26.14 -33.01
C ASP A 911 2.76 -25.69 -31.85
N LEU A 912 2.24 -24.83 -30.98
CA LEU A 912 2.88 -24.47 -29.71
C LEU A 912 2.43 -25.48 -28.65
N GLY A 913 1.12 -25.69 -28.53
CA GLY A 913 0.49 -26.64 -27.61
C GLY A 913 0.07 -26.01 -26.29
N ASP A 914 -0.39 -26.82 -25.33
CA ASP A 914 -0.91 -26.30 -24.05
C ASP A 914 0.23 -25.78 -23.16
N GLY A 915 0.09 -24.53 -22.70
CA GLY A 915 1.09 -23.77 -21.95
C GLY A 915 1.17 -22.30 -22.38
N ASN A 916 2.01 -21.49 -21.73
CA ASN A 916 2.14 -20.05 -21.98
C ASN A 916 3.29 -19.78 -22.96
N ASN A 917 3.00 -19.89 -24.26
CA ASN A 917 4.05 -20.00 -25.28
C ASN A 917 4.48 -18.65 -25.90
N GLN A 918 5.67 -18.63 -26.52
CA GLN A 918 6.22 -17.49 -27.23
C GLN A 918 6.65 -17.82 -28.67
N LEU A 919 6.03 -17.15 -29.66
CA LEU A 919 6.35 -17.28 -31.08
C LEU A 919 6.89 -15.97 -31.67
N ASN A 920 8.21 -15.89 -31.86
CA ASN A 920 8.90 -14.70 -32.37
C ASN A 920 9.38 -14.88 -33.82
N ILE A 921 8.86 -14.09 -34.76
CA ILE A 921 9.37 -13.97 -36.13
C ILE A 921 9.98 -12.56 -36.33
N GLY A 922 11.29 -12.42 -36.17
CA GLY A 922 11.97 -11.12 -36.24
C GLY A 922 11.96 -10.43 -37.62
N GLY A 923 11.69 -11.18 -38.69
CA GLY A 923 11.57 -10.67 -40.06
C GLY A 923 10.13 -10.47 -40.53
N SER A 924 9.95 -10.48 -41.85
CA SER A 924 8.62 -10.40 -42.49
C SER A 924 8.07 -11.79 -42.77
N MET A 925 6.74 -11.93 -42.73
CA MET A 925 5.99 -13.16 -43.03
C MET A 925 5.40 -13.10 -44.46
N ASP A 926 6.16 -13.49 -45.49
CA ASP A 926 5.68 -13.63 -46.90
C ASP A 926 5.42 -15.12 -47.23
N THR A 927 4.50 -15.72 -46.48
CA THR A 927 4.11 -17.13 -46.65
C THR A 927 2.67 -17.41 -46.18
N GLU A 928 2.19 -18.63 -46.45
CA GLU A 928 1.05 -19.24 -45.77
C GLU A 928 1.50 -19.70 -44.38
N PHE A 929 0.68 -19.48 -43.35
CA PHE A 929 1.00 -19.91 -42.00
C PHE A 929 -0.26 -20.42 -41.29
N ASN A 930 -0.08 -21.45 -40.47
CA ASN A 930 -1.09 -21.98 -39.57
C ASN A 930 -0.41 -22.14 -38.20
N PHE A 931 -0.74 -21.25 -37.27
CA PHE A 931 -0.25 -21.31 -35.89
C PHE A 931 -1.38 -21.74 -34.97
N THR A 932 -1.09 -22.71 -34.12
CA THR A 932 -1.94 -23.13 -33.01
C THR A 932 -1.20 -22.89 -31.71
N GLY A 933 -1.90 -22.28 -30.77
CA GLY A 933 -1.48 -22.12 -29.38
C GLY A 933 -1.80 -23.40 -28.60
N GLY A 934 -2.59 -23.25 -27.55
CA GLY A 934 -3.21 -24.35 -26.80
C GLY A 934 -4.28 -23.80 -25.87
N ALA A 935 -4.32 -24.29 -24.64
CA ALA A 935 -4.77 -23.49 -23.50
C ALA A 935 -3.54 -22.82 -22.83
N GLY A 936 -3.61 -21.53 -22.54
CA GLY A 936 -2.54 -20.74 -21.95
C GLY A 936 -2.42 -19.34 -22.56
N ASP A 937 -1.63 -18.48 -21.89
CA ASP A 937 -1.38 -17.09 -22.26
C ASP A 937 -0.29 -17.02 -23.35
N ASP A 938 -0.66 -17.16 -24.63
CA ASP A 938 0.31 -17.17 -25.75
C ASP A 938 0.72 -15.77 -26.22
N TYR A 939 2.02 -15.57 -26.45
CA TYR A 939 2.60 -14.37 -27.05
C TYR A 939 3.15 -14.60 -28.46
N VAL A 940 2.63 -13.91 -29.47
CA VAL A 940 3.11 -13.97 -30.86
C VAL A 940 3.62 -12.63 -31.36
N SER A 941 4.90 -12.54 -31.73
CA SER A 941 5.53 -11.33 -32.27
C SER A 941 6.02 -11.48 -33.70
N ILE A 942 5.72 -10.49 -34.56
CA ILE A 942 6.13 -10.45 -35.98
C ILE A 942 6.75 -9.10 -36.31
N GLY A 943 8.06 -9.07 -36.56
CA GLY A 943 8.90 -7.87 -36.57
C GLY A 943 8.82 -6.97 -37.82
N ASN A 944 8.35 -7.48 -38.97
CA ASN A 944 8.23 -6.69 -40.20
C ASN A 944 6.99 -7.06 -41.04
N GLY A 945 5.86 -7.18 -40.35
CA GLY A 945 4.53 -7.33 -40.93
C GLY A 945 4.24 -8.67 -41.62
N ILE A 946 2.98 -8.81 -42.02
CA ILE A 946 2.42 -10.02 -42.62
C ILE A 946 2.04 -9.75 -44.09
N VAL A 947 2.47 -10.63 -44.98
CA VAL A 947 2.14 -10.63 -46.41
C VAL A 947 1.61 -12.01 -46.79
N SER A 948 0.39 -12.35 -46.36
CA SER A 948 -0.15 -13.69 -46.64
C SER A 948 -0.52 -13.89 -48.10
N ARG A 949 -0.10 -15.04 -48.65
CA ARG A 949 -0.31 -15.45 -50.05
C ARG A 949 -1.42 -16.48 -50.21
N ALA A 950 -1.89 -17.07 -49.13
CA ALA A 950 -2.97 -18.06 -49.11
C ALA A 950 -3.96 -17.67 -47.99
N ALA A 951 -4.79 -18.61 -47.53
CA ALA A 951 -5.44 -18.42 -46.24
C ALA A 951 -4.41 -18.72 -45.15
N SER A 952 -4.27 -17.81 -44.18
CA SER A 952 -3.44 -18.03 -42.99
C SER A 952 -4.29 -17.92 -41.74
N THR A 953 -4.00 -18.75 -40.75
CA THR A 953 -4.67 -18.72 -39.44
C THR A 953 -3.65 -18.65 -38.32
N MET A 954 -3.97 -17.85 -37.30
CA MET A 954 -3.41 -17.92 -35.96
C MET A 954 -4.60 -18.22 -35.06
N SER A 955 -4.52 -19.28 -34.27
CA SER A 955 -5.57 -19.74 -33.36
C SER A 955 -4.89 -20.11 -32.06
N LEU A 956 -4.83 -19.20 -31.11
CA LEU A 956 -4.09 -19.39 -29.87
C LEU A 956 -4.90 -20.34 -28.97
N GLY A 957 -5.86 -19.83 -28.22
CA GLY A 957 -6.89 -20.64 -27.56
C GLY A 957 -7.24 -20.03 -26.21
N ASP A 958 -7.85 -20.76 -25.30
CA ASP A 958 -8.33 -20.14 -24.05
C ASP A 958 -7.13 -19.70 -23.17
N GLY A 959 -7.07 -18.42 -22.79
CA GLY A 959 -5.95 -17.75 -22.09
C GLY A 959 -5.90 -16.24 -22.40
N ASP A 960 -5.03 -15.48 -21.73
CA ASP A 960 -4.84 -14.03 -21.96
C ASP A 960 -3.78 -13.79 -23.04
N ASN A 961 -4.15 -13.91 -24.33
CA ASN A 961 -3.18 -13.99 -25.42
C ASN A 961 -2.77 -12.64 -26.01
N THR A 962 -1.51 -12.49 -26.42
CA THR A 962 -0.98 -11.26 -27.03
C THR A 962 -0.39 -11.48 -28.42
N VAL A 963 -0.85 -10.70 -29.41
CA VAL A 963 -0.35 -10.72 -30.78
C VAL A 963 0.22 -9.36 -31.20
N ALA A 964 1.55 -9.24 -31.24
CA ALA A 964 2.28 -8.02 -31.54
C ALA A 964 2.86 -8.01 -32.97
N ILE A 965 2.28 -7.23 -33.88
CA ILE A 965 2.72 -7.13 -35.28
C ILE A 965 3.35 -5.76 -35.53
N THR A 966 4.69 -5.75 -35.59
CA THR A 966 5.43 -4.57 -36.02
C THR A 966 5.34 -4.43 -37.54
N GLY A 967 4.70 -3.35 -38.00
CA GLY A 967 4.38 -3.14 -39.41
C GLY A 967 2.94 -3.58 -39.76
N GLY A 968 2.66 -3.68 -41.07
CA GLY A 968 1.29 -3.85 -41.57
C GLY A 968 0.91 -5.29 -41.92
N ILE A 969 -0.39 -5.58 -41.90
CA ILE A 969 -0.98 -6.82 -42.43
C ILE A 969 -1.50 -6.55 -43.84
N SER A 970 -0.87 -7.12 -44.86
CA SER A 970 -1.23 -6.94 -46.28
C SER A 970 -1.47 -8.27 -47.00
N PRO A 971 -2.66 -8.87 -46.86
CA PRO A 971 -2.98 -10.13 -47.50
C PRO A 971 -3.16 -9.93 -49.02
N ILE A 972 -2.53 -10.80 -49.82
CA ILE A 972 -2.49 -10.70 -51.28
C ILE A 972 -3.56 -11.56 -51.96
N SER A 973 -3.77 -12.80 -51.51
CA SER A 973 -4.65 -13.74 -52.25
C SER A 973 -5.58 -14.62 -51.41
N GLY A 974 -5.32 -14.83 -50.12
CA GLY A 974 -6.31 -15.35 -49.17
C GLY A 974 -6.32 -14.52 -47.90
N SER A 975 -7.22 -14.83 -46.96
CA SER A 975 -7.40 -14.05 -45.75
C SER A 975 -6.43 -14.44 -44.64
N THR A 976 -6.09 -13.48 -43.79
CA THR A 976 -5.48 -13.73 -42.48
C THR A 976 -6.60 -13.70 -41.44
N THR A 977 -6.75 -14.77 -40.66
CA THR A 977 -7.62 -14.80 -39.48
C THR A 977 -6.74 -14.95 -38.26
N ILE A 978 -6.94 -14.10 -37.26
CA ILE A 978 -6.34 -14.24 -35.93
C ILE A 978 -7.49 -14.57 -34.99
N THR A 979 -7.28 -15.54 -34.11
CA THR A 979 -8.27 -15.98 -33.14
C THR A 979 -7.54 -16.31 -31.86
N THR A 980 -8.01 -15.76 -30.76
CA THR A 980 -7.28 -15.74 -29.50
C THR A 980 -8.05 -16.42 -28.37
N GLY A 981 -9.19 -17.06 -28.63
CA GLY A 981 -9.90 -17.83 -27.59
C GLY A 981 -10.60 -16.94 -26.58
N ALA A 982 -10.90 -17.46 -25.39
CA ALA A 982 -11.48 -16.68 -24.29
C ALA A 982 -10.43 -16.32 -23.24
N GLY A 983 -10.45 -15.07 -22.78
CA GLY A 983 -9.45 -14.42 -21.92
C GLY A 983 -9.35 -12.93 -22.26
N ASP A 984 -8.50 -12.19 -21.56
CA ASP A 984 -8.35 -10.75 -21.75
C ASP A 984 -7.27 -10.47 -22.83
N ASP A 985 -7.60 -10.74 -24.10
CA ASP A 985 -6.64 -10.79 -25.21
C ASP A 985 -6.21 -9.41 -25.77
N ILE A 986 -5.01 -9.35 -26.37
CA ILE A 986 -4.44 -8.17 -27.03
C ILE A 986 -4.02 -8.46 -28.47
N ILE A 987 -4.46 -7.65 -29.44
CA ILE A 987 -3.91 -7.63 -30.80
C ILE A 987 -3.40 -6.22 -31.13
N SER A 988 -2.07 -6.08 -31.32
CA SER A 988 -1.40 -4.81 -31.62
C SER A 988 -0.77 -4.81 -33.03
N VAL A 989 -1.06 -3.77 -33.83
CA VAL A 989 -0.55 -3.62 -35.21
C VAL A 989 -0.05 -2.19 -35.45
N THR A 990 1.27 -1.99 -35.52
CA THR A 990 1.86 -0.64 -35.70
C THR A 990 1.82 -0.11 -37.14
N GLY A 991 1.44 -0.96 -38.10
CA GLY A 991 1.29 -0.56 -39.50
C GLY A 991 -0.15 -0.50 -40.01
N ASN A 992 -0.28 -0.20 -41.30
CA ASN A 992 -1.59 -0.24 -41.95
C ASN A 992 -2.02 -1.70 -42.21
N ILE A 993 -3.24 -2.03 -41.84
CA ILE A 993 -3.92 -3.21 -42.38
C ILE A 993 -4.48 -2.83 -43.75
N SER A 994 -4.02 -3.48 -44.82
CA SER A 994 -4.41 -3.09 -46.20
C SER A 994 -4.41 -4.26 -47.19
N SER A 995 -5.59 -4.63 -47.69
CA SER A 995 -5.72 -5.60 -48.79
C SER A 995 -5.70 -4.92 -50.17
N THR A 996 -5.03 -5.55 -51.13
CA THR A 996 -4.98 -5.09 -52.54
C THR A 996 -5.90 -5.86 -53.48
N ILE A 997 -6.53 -6.96 -53.02
CA ILE A 997 -7.38 -7.83 -53.85
C ILE A 997 -8.67 -8.19 -53.11
N TYR A 998 -9.82 -8.04 -53.78
CA TYR A 998 -11.18 -8.18 -53.24
C TYR A 998 -11.53 -9.48 -52.50
N THR A 999 -10.69 -10.52 -52.53
CA THR A 999 -10.94 -11.83 -51.91
C THR A 999 -10.06 -12.12 -50.68
N ALA A 1000 -9.09 -11.25 -50.39
CA ALA A 1000 -8.12 -11.40 -49.32
C ALA A 1000 -8.40 -10.33 -48.26
N LYS A 1001 -8.56 -10.71 -46.99
CA LYS A 1001 -8.99 -9.81 -45.90
C LYS A 1001 -8.35 -10.17 -44.56
N VAL A 1002 -8.50 -9.30 -43.57
CA VAL A 1002 -8.11 -9.56 -42.17
C VAL A 1002 -9.34 -9.68 -41.27
N GLU A 1003 -9.34 -10.67 -40.39
CA GLU A 1003 -10.39 -10.96 -39.41
C GLU A 1003 -9.76 -11.25 -38.05
N PHE A 1004 -10.36 -10.73 -36.98
CA PHE A 1004 -9.95 -10.97 -35.59
C PHE A 1004 -11.16 -11.53 -34.81
N ASN A 1005 -10.98 -12.60 -34.03
CA ASN A 1005 -12.03 -13.15 -33.15
C ASN A 1005 -11.43 -13.45 -31.75
N LEU A 1006 -11.84 -12.73 -30.71
CA LEU A 1006 -11.21 -12.73 -29.37
C LEU A 1006 -12.14 -13.30 -28.27
N GLY A 1007 -12.99 -14.27 -28.64
CA GLY A 1007 -13.81 -15.09 -27.72
C GLY A 1007 -14.78 -14.36 -26.82
N GLU A 1008 -14.42 -14.24 -25.53
CA GLU A 1008 -15.13 -13.62 -24.39
C GLU A 1008 -14.03 -13.12 -23.42
N GLY A 1009 -14.17 -11.94 -22.81
CA GLY A 1009 -13.14 -11.29 -21.98
C GLY A 1009 -12.98 -9.80 -22.28
N ASN A 1010 -12.07 -9.10 -21.59
CA ASN A 1010 -11.81 -7.66 -21.75
C ASN A 1010 -10.74 -7.41 -22.83
N ASN A 1011 -11.11 -7.53 -24.10
CA ASN A 1011 -10.15 -7.62 -25.19
C ASN A 1011 -9.71 -6.25 -25.72
N THR A 1012 -8.45 -6.11 -26.12
CA THR A 1012 -7.92 -4.90 -26.77
C THR A 1012 -7.38 -5.14 -28.18
N VAL A 1013 -7.92 -4.43 -29.16
CA VAL A 1013 -7.38 -4.36 -30.53
C VAL A 1013 -6.83 -2.95 -30.80
N TYR A 1014 -5.51 -2.84 -30.92
CA TYR A 1014 -4.79 -1.59 -31.22
C TYR A 1014 -4.20 -1.60 -32.64
N ILE A 1015 -4.53 -0.58 -33.44
CA ILE A 1015 -3.99 -0.38 -34.80
C ILE A 1015 -3.50 1.07 -34.92
N GLU A 1016 -2.18 1.30 -34.92
CA GLU A 1016 -1.60 2.64 -35.11
C GLU A 1016 -1.95 3.21 -36.51
N GLY A 1017 -1.96 2.32 -37.52
CA GLY A 1017 -2.21 2.65 -38.91
C GLY A 1017 -3.69 2.75 -39.30
N TRP A 1018 -3.94 2.65 -40.61
CA TRP A 1018 -5.29 2.62 -41.19
C TRP A 1018 -5.78 1.18 -41.30
N TRP A 1019 -7.07 0.94 -41.10
CA TRP A 1019 -7.71 -0.35 -41.34
C TRP A 1019 -8.52 -0.33 -42.64
N ALA A 1020 -7.86 -0.72 -43.74
CA ALA A 1020 -8.47 -0.89 -45.04
C ALA A 1020 -8.58 -2.38 -45.40
N GLY A 1021 -9.77 -2.88 -45.67
CA GLY A 1021 -9.94 -4.29 -46.08
C GLY A 1021 -10.05 -5.31 -44.95
N ASN A 1022 -10.62 -4.88 -43.83
CA ASN A 1022 -11.27 -5.76 -42.86
C ASN A 1022 -12.25 -6.77 -43.50
N LYS A 1023 -12.44 -7.90 -42.82
CA LYS A 1023 -13.59 -8.82 -42.90
C LYS A 1023 -14.51 -8.59 -41.72
N GLY A 1024 -13.93 -8.46 -40.53
CA GLY A 1024 -14.63 -8.10 -39.30
C GLY A 1024 -13.75 -8.24 -38.06
N MET A 1025 -14.38 -8.00 -36.91
CA MET A 1025 -13.86 -8.18 -35.55
C MET A 1025 -15.01 -8.66 -34.67
N THR A 1026 -14.76 -9.61 -33.76
CA THR A 1026 -15.70 -10.05 -32.72
C THR A 1026 -14.94 -10.34 -31.42
N THR A 1027 -15.42 -9.88 -30.27
CA THR A 1027 -14.69 -10.01 -28.98
C THR A 1027 -15.48 -10.69 -27.85
N GLY A 1028 -16.83 -10.70 -27.89
CA GLY A 1028 -17.66 -11.47 -26.93
C GLY A 1028 -18.21 -10.62 -25.78
N ASP A 1029 -18.67 -11.26 -24.71
CA ASP A 1029 -19.06 -10.54 -23.49
C ASP A 1029 -17.78 -10.11 -22.72
N GLY A 1030 -17.67 -8.84 -22.37
CA GLY A 1030 -16.55 -8.21 -21.67
C GLY A 1030 -16.39 -6.72 -22.00
N ASN A 1031 -15.50 -6.01 -21.30
CA ASN A 1031 -15.26 -4.58 -21.55
C ASN A 1031 -14.15 -4.40 -22.60
N ASP A 1032 -14.52 -4.49 -23.87
CA ASP A 1032 -13.60 -4.48 -25.01
C ASP A 1032 -13.21 -3.09 -25.51
N THR A 1033 -12.01 -2.99 -26.06
CA THR A 1033 -11.41 -1.77 -26.59
C THR A 1033 -10.90 -1.93 -28.03
N LEU A 1034 -11.42 -1.14 -28.97
CA LEU A 1034 -10.88 -0.98 -30.33
C LEU A 1034 -10.28 0.41 -30.52
N ILE A 1035 -8.96 0.49 -30.73
CA ILE A 1035 -8.25 1.73 -31.04
C ILE A 1035 -7.68 1.66 -32.47
N VAL A 1036 -8.03 2.64 -33.31
CA VAL A 1036 -7.47 2.82 -34.65
C VAL A 1036 -6.97 4.25 -34.82
N GLY A 1037 -5.65 4.46 -34.82
CA GLY A 1037 -5.04 5.78 -35.00
C GLY A 1037 -5.34 6.40 -36.38
N GLY A 1038 -5.61 5.55 -37.37
CA GLY A 1038 -5.94 5.92 -38.75
C GLY A 1038 -7.43 5.99 -39.11
N ASN A 1039 -7.72 5.74 -40.39
CA ASN A 1039 -9.08 5.64 -40.92
C ASN A 1039 -9.54 4.18 -40.97
N ILE A 1040 -10.85 3.94 -40.91
CA ILE A 1040 -11.46 2.64 -41.23
C ILE A 1040 -12.17 2.74 -42.59
N ASP A 1041 -11.66 2.03 -43.58
CA ASP A 1041 -12.16 1.98 -44.96
C ASP A 1041 -12.69 0.58 -45.32
N THR A 1042 -13.93 0.47 -45.78
CA THR A 1042 -14.46 -0.82 -46.27
C THR A 1042 -13.74 -1.29 -47.53
N SER A 1043 -13.44 -2.59 -47.61
CA SER A 1043 -13.29 -3.27 -48.91
C SER A 1043 -14.63 -3.85 -49.37
N SER A 1044 -14.75 -4.20 -50.66
CA SER A 1044 -15.98 -4.65 -51.33
C SER A 1044 -16.53 -6.03 -50.89
N SER A 1045 -16.81 -6.19 -49.61
CA SER A 1045 -17.54 -7.29 -48.99
C SER A 1045 -19.05 -7.19 -49.26
N PRO A 1046 -19.83 -8.27 -49.09
CA PRO A 1046 -21.27 -8.14 -48.86
C PRO A 1046 -21.59 -7.56 -47.47
N LEU A 1047 -20.76 -7.84 -46.46
CA LEU A 1047 -20.83 -7.32 -45.08
C LEU A 1047 -19.41 -7.27 -44.49
N ASN A 1048 -19.14 -6.23 -43.70
CA ASN A 1048 -18.07 -6.16 -42.71
C ASN A 1048 -18.72 -5.84 -41.36
N LEU A 1049 -18.33 -6.53 -40.30
CA LEU A 1049 -18.92 -6.39 -38.97
C LEU A 1049 -17.81 -6.21 -37.94
N ILE A 1050 -17.90 -5.18 -37.11
CA ILE A 1050 -17.16 -5.02 -35.86
C ILE A 1050 -18.23 -5.13 -34.76
N ASP A 1051 -18.06 -6.06 -33.83
CA ASP A 1051 -19.07 -6.46 -32.86
C ASP A 1051 -18.36 -6.69 -31.52
N LEU A 1052 -18.65 -5.87 -30.51
CA LEU A 1052 -17.99 -5.93 -29.20
C LEU A 1052 -18.84 -6.66 -28.14
N GLY A 1053 -19.83 -7.46 -28.57
CA GLY A 1053 -20.67 -8.27 -27.66
C GLY A 1053 -21.39 -7.44 -26.60
N ASN A 1054 -21.27 -7.76 -25.31
CA ASN A 1054 -21.90 -6.99 -24.21
C ASN A 1054 -20.87 -6.60 -23.16
N GLY A 1055 -20.94 -5.37 -22.64
CA GLY A 1055 -20.00 -4.80 -21.67
C GLY A 1055 -19.86 -3.30 -21.88
N ASP A 1056 -19.17 -2.59 -20.99
CA ASP A 1056 -18.93 -1.14 -21.11
C ASP A 1056 -17.81 -0.89 -22.15
N ASN A 1057 -18.18 -0.89 -23.43
CA ASN A 1057 -17.24 -1.03 -24.55
C ASN A 1057 -16.69 0.30 -25.07
N ALA A 1058 -15.47 0.28 -25.63
CA ALA A 1058 -14.76 1.45 -26.11
C ALA A 1058 -14.27 1.34 -27.57
N ILE A 1059 -14.68 2.26 -28.44
CA ILE A 1059 -14.17 2.39 -29.82
C ILE A 1059 -13.58 3.78 -30.02
N SER A 1060 -12.30 3.88 -30.40
CA SER A 1060 -11.60 5.14 -30.66
C SER A 1060 -10.92 5.14 -32.02
N ILE A 1061 -11.36 6.03 -32.92
CA ILE A 1061 -10.87 6.13 -34.29
C ILE A 1061 -10.32 7.54 -34.52
N GLY A 1062 -9.00 7.69 -34.64
CA GLY A 1062 -8.34 8.99 -34.82
C GLY A 1062 -8.65 9.67 -36.17
N GLY A 1063 -8.93 8.86 -37.21
CA GLY A 1063 -9.29 9.30 -38.55
C GLY A 1063 -10.80 9.33 -38.82
N TYR A 1064 -11.21 8.99 -40.04
CA TYR A 1064 -12.61 8.91 -40.47
C TYR A 1064 -13.08 7.48 -40.73
N ILE A 1065 -14.40 7.27 -40.76
CA ILE A 1065 -15.03 6.01 -41.20
C ILE A 1065 -15.62 6.20 -42.59
N SER A 1066 -15.33 5.28 -43.51
CA SER A 1066 -15.77 5.34 -44.90
C SER A 1066 -16.18 3.96 -45.45
N ALA A 1067 -17.50 3.76 -45.54
CA ALA A 1067 -18.11 2.57 -46.12
C ALA A 1067 -18.43 2.76 -47.61
N THR A 1068 -17.43 2.94 -48.47
CA THR A 1068 -17.63 3.26 -49.89
C THR A 1068 -18.00 2.09 -50.80
N ASP A 1069 -17.59 0.86 -50.45
CA ASP A 1069 -17.64 -0.30 -51.37
C ASP A 1069 -18.46 -1.49 -50.82
N ALA A 1070 -18.88 -1.43 -49.55
CA ALA A 1070 -19.61 -2.49 -48.85
C ALA A 1070 -20.48 -1.92 -47.73
N LYS A 1071 -21.22 -2.80 -47.05
CA LYS A 1071 -21.78 -2.52 -45.73
C LYS A 1071 -20.72 -2.65 -44.65
N GLN A 1072 -20.65 -1.67 -43.76
CA GLN A 1072 -19.94 -1.73 -42.48
C GLN A 1072 -20.96 -1.64 -41.35
N SER A 1073 -20.86 -2.52 -40.38
CA SER A 1073 -21.55 -2.42 -39.09
C SER A 1073 -20.51 -2.29 -37.98
N PHE A 1074 -20.83 -1.49 -36.99
CA PHE A 1074 -20.27 -1.47 -35.65
C PHE A 1074 -21.43 -1.72 -34.68
N ILE A 1075 -21.21 -2.59 -33.70
CA ILE A 1075 -22.12 -2.94 -32.61
C ILE A 1075 -21.29 -2.94 -31.33
N THR A 1076 -21.75 -2.29 -30.27
CA THR A 1076 -21.07 -2.29 -28.95
C THR A 1076 -21.90 -2.96 -27.84
N GLY A 1077 -23.23 -3.05 -27.98
CA GLY A 1077 -24.07 -4.02 -27.25
C GLY A 1077 -24.83 -3.51 -26.05
N ASP A 1078 -25.10 -4.40 -25.10
CA ASP A 1078 -25.69 -4.02 -23.81
C ASP A 1078 -24.53 -3.61 -22.86
N GLY A 1079 -24.49 -2.35 -22.43
CA GLY A 1079 -23.41 -1.73 -21.64
C GLY A 1079 -23.41 -0.20 -21.79
N ASN A 1080 -22.59 0.53 -21.03
CA ASN A 1080 -22.45 1.99 -21.15
C ASN A 1080 -21.31 2.34 -22.12
N ASP A 1081 -21.63 2.41 -23.41
CA ASP A 1081 -20.61 2.39 -24.45
C ASP A 1081 -20.00 3.76 -24.77
N THR A 1082 -18.73 3.76 -25.19
CA THR A 1082 -18.05 4.96 -25.71
C THR A 1082 -17.55 4.76 -27.13
N PHE A 1083 -18.01 5.59 -28.06
CA PHE A 1083 -17.59 5.56 -29.46
C PHE A 1083 -17.07 6.94 -29.88
N THR A 1084 -15.79 7.05 -30.25
CA THR A 1084 -15.17 8.30 -30.70
C THR A 1084 -14.62 8.20 -32.13
N VAL A 1085 -14.97 9.16 -32.97
CA VAL A 1085 -14.40 9.34 -34.33
C VAL A 1085 -13.84 10.76 -34.46
N GLY A 1086 -12.53 10.91 -34.61
CA GLY A 1086 -11.87 12.20 -34.78
C GLY A 1086 -12.22 12.91 -36.10
N GLY A 1087 -12.63 12.15 -37.11
CA GLY A 1087 -13.03 12.61 -38.44
C GLY A 1087 -14.55 12.62 -38.67
N TYR A 1088 -14.95 12.27 -39.88
CA TYR A 1088 -16.35 12.16 -40.30
C TYR A 1088 -16.76 10.69 -40.43
N VAL A 1089 -18.06 10.43 -40.45
CA VAL A 1089 -18.63 9.12 -40.78
C VAL A 1089 -19.34 9.20 -42.14
N SER A 1090 -19.16 8.18 -42.99
CA SER A 1090 -19.77 8.19 -44.32
C SER A 1090 -19.87 6.81 -44.97
N SER A 1091 -20.76 6.70 -45.95
CA SER A 1091 -20.91 5.55 -46.83
C SER A 1091 -21.08 5.95 -48.31
N GLY A 1092 -20.88 4.99 -49.22
CA GLY A 1092 -21.02 5.17 -50.66
C GLY A 1092 -22.45 5.12 -51.18
N ALA A 1093 -22.64 5.44 -52.45
CA ALA A 1093 -23.97 5.48 -53.08
C ALA A 1093 -24.37 4.12 -53.70
N GLY A 1094 -25.06 3.27 -52.93
CA GLY A 1094 -25.65 2.00 -53.42
C GLY A 1094 -26.53 1.32 -52.36
N THR A 1095 -27.40 0.38 -52.76
CA THR A 1095 -28.30 -0.34 -51.83
C THR A 1095 -27.61 -1.47 -51.05
N ASP A 1096 -26.45 -1.91 -51.54
CA ASP A 1096 -25.60 -2.93 -50.92
C ASP A 1096 -24.39 -2.29 -50.21
N ILE A 1097 -24.47 -0.98 -49.96
CA ILE A 1097 -23.46 -0.13 -49.34
C ILE A 1097 -24.15 0.63 -48.20
N GLY A 1098 -23.46 0.84 -47.08
CA GLY A 1098 -24.02 1.54 -45.93
C GLY A 1098 -23.12 1.45 -44.71
N LEU A 1099 -23.31 2.35 -43.76
CA LEU A 1099 -22.66 2.33 -42.46
C LEU A 1099 -23.74 2.19 -41.39
N THR A 1100 -23.54 1.32 -40.42
CA THR A 1100 -24.38 1.20 -39.22
C THR A 1100 -23.49 1.32 -38.01
N ILE A 1101 -23.86 2.20 -37.09
CA ILE A 1101 -23.37 2.24 -35.72
C ILE A 1101 -24.61 1.98 -34.87
N ASP A 1102 -24.60 0.85 -34.15
CA ASP A 1102 -25.54 0.50 -33.09
C ASP A 1102 -24.71 0.55 -31.81
N LEU A 1103 -25.13 1.29 -30.79
CA LEU A 1103 -24.49 1.23 -29.49
C LEU A 1103 -25.14 0.07 -28.73
N GLY A 1104 -26.17 0.31 -27.91
CA GLY A 1104 -27.22 -0.69 -27.74
C GLY A 1104 -28.16 -0.45 -26.57
N ALA A 1105 -27.78 -0.89 -25.37
CA ALA A 1105 -28.58 -0.71 -24.16
C ALA A 1105 -27.72 -0.40 -22.93
N GLY A 1106 -27.66 0.89 -22.60
CA GLY A 1106 -27.02 1.50 -21.44
C GLY A 1106 -27.03 3.01 -21.64
N ASP A 1107 -26.24 3.77 -20.88
CA ASP A 1107 -26.18 5.22 -21.05
C ASP A 1107 -24.99 5.60 -21.97
N ASP A 1108 -25.21 5.50 -23.29
CA ASP A 1108 -24.14 5.49 -24.31
C ASP A 1108 -23.58 6.88 -24.70
N VAL A 1109 -22.34 6.94 -25.21
CA VAL A 1109 -21.70 8.19 -25.69
C VAL A 1109 -21.01 8.03 -27.05
N LEU A 1110 -21.60 8.62 -28.10
CA LEU A 1110 -20.98 8.75 -29.43
C LEU A 1110 -20.44 10.17 -29.69
N THR A 1111 -19.15 10.31 -29.94
CA THR A 1111 -18.45 11.58 -30.21
C THR A 1111 -17.90 11.66 -31.64
N ILE A 1112 -18.20 12.75 -32.36
CA ILE A 1112 -17.75 12.97 -33.76
C ILE A 1112 -17.00 14.32 -33.93
N GLY A 1113 -15.73 14.26 -34.34
CA GLY A 1113 -14.79 15.39 -34.47
C GLY A 1113 -14.72 16.09 -35.83
N ALA A 1114 -15.66 15.80 -36.73
CA ALA A 1114 -15.61 16.21 -38.14
C ALA A 1114 -15.43 17.72 -38.39
N THR A 1115 -14.42 18.09 -39.19
CA THR A 1115 -14.28 19.45 -39.75
C THR A 1115 -15.08 19.62 -41.05
N GLY A 1116 -16.40 19.56 -40.97
CA GLY A 1116 -17.34 19.73 -42.08
C GLY A 1116 -18.62 18.92 -41.87
N GLU A 1117 -19.28 18.49 -42.95
CA GLU A 1117 -20.37 17.51 -42.87
C GLU A 1117 -19.90 16.27 -42.09
N ALA A 1118 -20.53 16.03 -40.92
CA ALA A 1118 -20.22 14.93 -40.03
C ALA A 1118 -20.72 13.58 -40.58
N ILE A 1119 -21.90 13.59 -41.22
CA ILE A 1119 -22.54 12.42 -41.84
C ILE A 1119 -22.82 12.73 -43.32
N ARG A 1120 -22.02 12.18 -44.24
CA ARG A 1120 -21.90 12.71 -45.63
C ARG A 1120 -22.80 12.09 -46.70
N ASP A 1121 -23.65 11.14 -46.35
CA ASP A 1121 -24.39 10.32 -47.30
C ASP A 1121 -25.83 10.00 -46.84
N SER A 1122 -26.52 9.08 -47.54
CA SER A 1122 -27.94 8.76 -47.30
C SER A 1122 -28.21 7.32 -46.84
N GLN A 1123 -27.18 6.51 -46.60
CA GLN A 1123 -27.29 5.11 -46.18
C GLN A 1123 -26.62 4.82 -44.83
N THR A 1124 -25.90 5.78 -44.25
CA THR A 1124 -25.44 5.76 -42.84
C THR A 1124 -26.63 5.80 -41.88
N VAL A 1125 -26.61 4.93 -40.87
CA VAL A 1125 -27.54 4.84 -39.74
C VAL A 1125 -26.74 4.80 -38.45
N ILE A 1126 -27.22 5.53 -37.45
CA ILE A 1126 -26.64 5.64 -36.11
C ILE A 1126 -27.81 5.46 -35.12
N ASN A 1127 -27.62 4.59 -34.15
CA ASN A 1127 -28.53 4.29 -33.07
C ASN A 1127 -27.71 4.29 -31.76
N GLY A 1128 -28.13 5.01 -30.72
CA GLY A 1128 -27.70 4.69 -29.35
C GLY A 1128 -28.44 3.42 -28.95
N GLY A 1129 -29.51 3.56 -28.18
CA GLY A 1129 -30.62 2.62 -28.27
C GLY A 1129 -31.60 2.72 -27.11
N ALA A 1130 -31.20 2.23 -25.95
CA ALA A 1130 -32.07 2.11 -24.77
C ALA A 1130 -31.37 2.49 -23.46
N GLY A 1131 -31.18 3.79 -23.25
CA GLY A 1131 -30.82 4.39 -21.96
C GLY A 1131 -30.95 5.91 -22.01
N ASN A 1132 -29.91 6.63 -21.59
CA ASN A 1132 -29.79 8.09 -21.66
C ASN A 1132 -28.65 8.51 -22.60
N ASP A 1133 -28.82 8.27 -23.90
CA ASP A 1133 -27.69 8.28 -24.83
C ASP A 1133 -27.29 9.70 -25.27
N ILE A 1134 -25.98 9.92 -25.45
CA ILE A 1134 -25.35 11.20 -25.79
C ILE A 1134 -24.67 11.15 -27.16
N LEU A 1135 -25.16 11.95 -28.10
CA LEU A 1135 -24.48 12.25 -29.37
C LEU A 1135 -23.74 13.59 -29.28
N ARG A 1136 -22.42 13.56 -29.18
CA ARG A 1136 -21.53 14.73 -29.01
C ARG A 1136 -20.76 15.08 -30.28
N PHE A 1137 -20.52 16.36 -30.49
CA PHE A 1137 -19.67 16.89 -31.55
C PHE A 1137 -18.49 17.69 -30.99
N THR A 1138 -17.30 17.54 -31.59
CA THR A 1138 -16.08 18.25 -31.15
C THR A 1138 -15.36 18.98 -32.29
N GLY A 1139 -15.82 18.82 -33.53
CA GLY A 1139 -15.23 19.42 -34.73
C GLY A 1139 -15.69 20.86 -34.98
N SER A 1140 -14.79 21.83 -34.83
CA SER A 1140 -15.09 23.24 -35.15
C SER A 1140 -15.13 23.50 -36.67
N SER A 1141 -16.34 23.65 -37.22
CA SER A 1141 -16.53 23.91 -38.65
C SER A 1141 -17.75 24.80 -38.91
N ALA A 1142 -17.68 25.64 -39.94
CA ALA A 1142 -18.79 26.55 -40.29
C ALA A 1142 -20.01 25.86 -40.93
N LYS A 1143 -19.99 24.52 -41.08
CA LYS A 1143 -20.98 23.69 -41.78
C LYS A 1143 -21.00 22.25 -41.28
N THR A 1144 -20.99 22.04 -39.97
CA THR A 1144 -21.26 20.71 -39.40
C THR A 1144 -22.77 20.48 -39.45
N GLU A 1145 -23.25 19.93 -40.58
CA GLU A 1145 -24.67 19.65 -40.85
C GLU A 1145 -25.01 18.21 -40.38
N ILE A 1146 -26.07 18.09 -39.56
CA ILE A 1146 -26.57 16.82 -39.00
C ILE A 1146 -27.96 16.53 -39.57
N ASP A 1147 -28.19 15.28 -39.98
CA ASP A 1147 -29.43 14.82 -40.63
C ASP A 1147 -30.10 13.77 -39.75
N MET A 1148 -31.12 14.20 -38.99
CA MET A 1148 -31.80 13.37 -37.99
C MET A 1148 -32.56 12.17 -38.59
N THR A 1149 -32.71 12.05 -39.92
CA THR A 1149 -33.23 10.81 -40.53
C THR A 1149 -32.33 9.59 -40.29
N LYS A 1150 -31.08 9.83 -39.87
CA LYS A 1150 -30.01 8.83 -39.70
C LYS A 1150 -29.69 8.54 -38.24
N VAL A 1151 -30.22 9.31 -37.29
CA VAL A 1151 -29.84 9.31 -35.87
C VAL A 1151 -31.07 8.95 -35.03
N LYS A 1152 -30.94 7.96 -34.13
CA LYS A 1152 -32.01 7.44 -33.25
C LYS A 1152 -31.45 6.99 -31.91
N GLY A 1153 -32.30 6.85 -30.89
CA GLY A 1153 -31.88 6.48 -29.54
C GLY A 1153 -30.85 7.46 -29.02
N PHE A 1154 -31.23 8.73 -28.86
CA PHE A 1154 -30.38 9.78 -28.29
C PHE A 1154 -31.24 10.80 -27.55
N GLU A 1155 -31.13 10.77 -26.23
CA GLU A 1155 -31.73 11.68 -25.26
C GLU A 1155 -31.00 13.02 -25.23
N VAL A 1156 -29.69 13.04 -25.53
CA VAL A 1156 -28.86 14.25 -25.51
C VAL A 1156 -28.11 14.42 -26.84
N ILE A 1157 -28.17 15.61 -27.41
CA ILE A 1157 -27.36 16.01 -28.57
C ILE A 1157 -26.51 17.22 -28.17
N ASP A 1158 -25.21 16.99 -28.03
CA ASP A 1158 -24.25 17.97 -27.55
C ASP A 1158 -23.43 18.63 -28.68
N LEU A 1159 -23.73 19.90 -28.94
CA LEU A 1159 -23.14 20.69 -30.02
C LEU A 1159 -21.83 21.40 -29.63
N ASN A 1160 -21.51 21.45 -28.32
CA ASN A 1160 -20.22 21.88 -27.77
C ASN A 1160 -19.71 23.27 -28.25
N ASP A 1161 -20.61 24.26 -28.43
CA ASP A 1161 -20.33 25.62 -28.93
C ASP A 1161 -19.37 25.65 -30.15
N SER A 1162 -19.50 24.63 -31.02
CA SER A 1162 -18.56 24.37 -32.12
C SER A 1162 -19.01 25.00 -33.46
N ASN A 1163 -20.01 25.89 -33.41
CA ASN A 1163 -20.70 26.49 -34.56
C ASN A 1163 -21.39 25.41 -35.41
N THR A 1164 -22.04 24.46 -34.73
CA THR A 1164 -22.72 23.30 -35.33
C THR A 1164 -24.13 23.66 -35.80
N HIS A 1165 -24.60 23.05 -36.89
CA HIS A 1165 -25.91 23.29 -37.50
C HIS A 1165 -26.75 22.01 -37.51
N LEU A 1166 -27.64 21.87 -36.53
CA LEU A 1166 -28.55 20.74 -36.39
C LEU A 1166 -29.88 21.02 -37.12
N ASN A 1167 -30.28 20.15 -38.05
CA ASN A 1167 -31.57 20.26 -38.74
C ASN A 1167 -32.52 19.17 -38.23
N VAL A 1168 -33.64 19.58 -37.64
CA VAL A 1168 -34.60 18.70 -36.97
C VAL A 1168 -35.97 18.79 -37.66
N VAL A 1169 -36.39 17.71 -38.31
CA VAL A 1169 -37.75 17.58 -38.84
C VAL A 1169 -38.55 16.64 -37.94
N ILE A 1170 -39.77 17.03 -37.56
CA ILE A 1170 -40.62 16.24 -36.65
C ILE A 1170 -40.91 14.82 -37.15
N SER A 1171 -40.83 14.55 -38.45
CA SER A 1171 -40.97 13.19 -39.01
C SER A 1171 -39.87 12.23 -38.59
N ASP A 1172 -38.70 12.77 -38.27
CA ASP A 1172 -37.47 12.00 -38.09
C ASP A 1172 -37.37 11.52 -36.63
N LEU A 1173 -38.01 12.26 -35.72
CA LEU A 1173 -38.16 11.96 -34.30
C LEU A 1173 -39.31 10.98 -33.98
N ILE A 1174 -40.04 10.49 -35.00
CA ILE A 1174 -41.23 9.63 -34.80
C ILE A 1174 -40.94 8.21 -35.30
N TYR A 1175 -40.46 7.38 -34.38
CA TYR A 1175 -40.21 5.96 -34.59
C TYR A 1175 -40.60 5.15 -33.33
N ASP A 1176 -40.59 3.82 -33.44
CA ASP A 1176 -40.88 2.93 -32.32
C ASP A 1176 -39.68 2.95 -31.36
N GLY A 1177 -39.94 3.18 -30.06
CA GLY A 1177 -38.88 3.42 -29.07
C GLY A 1177 -38.32 4.84 -29.02
N ALA A 1178 -38.88 5.83 -29.74
CA ALA A 1178 -38.34 7.20 -29.74
C ALA A 1178 -38.40 7.89 -28.35
N PRO A 1179 -37.36 8.65 -27.96
CA PRO A 1179 -37.29 9.36 -26.68
C PRO A 1179 -38.45 10.36 -26.50
N SER A 1180 -38.99 10.45 -25.28
CA SER A 1180 -40.08 11.40 -24.98
C SER A 1180 -39.61 12.84 -24.72
N LYS A 1181 -38.34 12.98 -24.31
CA LYS A 1181 -37.61 14.24 -24.20
C LYS A 1181 -36.30 14.09 -24.98
N ILE A 1182 -35.86 15.14 -25.67
CA ILE A 1182 -34.52 15.21 -26.28
C ILE A 1182 -33.91 16.56 -25.90
N TYR A 1183 -32.77 16.54 -25.20
CA TYR A 1183 -31.99 17.69 -24.81
C TYR A 1183 -30.97 18.04 -25.90
N ILE A 1184 -30.82 19.33 -26.19
CA ILE A 1184 -29.86 19.85 -27.15
C ILE A 1184 -29.02 20.91 -26.45
N THR A 1185 -27.74 20.60 -26.18
CA THR A 1185 -26.78 21.46 -25.50
C THR A 1185 -25.83 22.13 -26.48
N GLY A 1186 -25.32 23.31 -26.13
CA GLY A 1186 -24.52 24.13 -27.04
C GLY A 1186 -24.51 25.61 -26.67
N GLY A 1187 -23.69 26.37 -27.39
CA GLY A 1187 -23.46 27.77 -27.12
C GLY A 1187 -24.05 28.72 -28.15
N SER A 1188 -23.64 29.97 -28.06
CA SER A 1188 -24.19 31.06 -28.87
C SER A 1188 -23.73 31.05 -30.33
N SER A 1189 -22.79 30.17 -30.70
CA SER A 1189 -22.38 29.94 -32.09
C SER A 1189 -23.21 28.86 -32.79
N ASP A 1190 -23.93 28.02 -32.05
CA ASP A 1190 -24.69 26.89 -32.60
C ASP A 1190 -26.07 27.31 -33.12
N PHE A 1191 -26.60 26.51 -34.05
CA PHE A 1191 -27.90 26.70 -34.68
C PHE A 1191 -28.74 25.42 -34.71
N VAL A 1192 -30.02 25.52 -34.34
CA VAL A 1192 -31.02 24.47 -34.53
C VAL A 1192 -32.12 24.97 -35.47
N ASP A 1193 -32.31 24.29 -36.60
CA ASP A 1193 -33.39 24.54 -37.56
C ASP A 1193 -34.54 23.56 -37.30
N LEU A 1194 -35.72 24.08 -36.99
CA LEU A 1194 -36.93 23.27 -36.73
C LEU A 1194 -37.75 23.00 -38.02
N GLY A 1195 -37.13 23.21 -39.19
CA GLY A 1195 -37.59 22.84 -40.52
C GLY A 1195 -38.15 23.99 -41.36
N ASP A 1196 -38.20 25.22 -40.85
CA ASP A 1196 -39.07 26.29 -41.38
C ASP A 1196 -38.52 27.00 -42.64
N ASN A 1197 -37.22 26.81 -42.95
CA ASN A 1197 -36.56 27.55 -44.04
C ASN A 1197 -35.92 26.70 -45.17
N ASN A 1198 -35.88 25.36 -45.03
CA ASN A 1198 -35.23 24.44 -45.98
C ASN A 1198 -33.77 24.87 -46.27
N TRP A 1199 -32.95 24.97 -45.21
CA TRP A 1199 -31.50 24.92 -45.33
C TRP A 1199 -31.10 23.71 -46.19
N THR A 1200 -30.04 23.83 -46.98
CA THR A 1200 -29.87 23.02 -48.20
C THR A 1200 -29.38 21.58 -47.98
N SER A 1201 -30.15 20.74 -47.27
CA SER A 1201 -29.97 19.28 -47.32
C SER A 1201 -30.23 18.79 -48.76
N ASN A 1202 -29.22 18.15 -49.34
CA ASN A 1202 -29.21 17.80 -50.76
C ASN A 1202 -29.68 16.35 -51.01
N THR A 1203 -30.78 15.94 -50.36
CA THR A 1203 -31.39 14.61 -50.48
C THR A 1203 -32.89 14.72 -50.67
N ALA A 1204 -33.35 14.48 -51.91
CA ALA A 1204 -34.75 14.65 -52.28
C ALA A 1204 -35.62 13.46 -51.84
N SER A 1205 -36.33 13.58 -50.70
CA SER A 1205 -37.39 12.64 -50.32
C SER A 1205 -38.52 13.30 -49.50
N SER A 1206 -39.73 13.36 -50.08
CA SER A 1206 -40.94 14.00 -49.51
C SER A 1206 -40.83 15.51 -49.28
N ALA A 1207 -41.98 16.19 -49.26
CA ALA A 1207 -42.02 17.56 -48.74
C ALA A 1207 -41.93 17.48 -47.20
N PRO A 1208 -41.06 18.25 -46.53
CA PRO A 1208 -41.00 18.25 -45.06
C PRO A 1208 -42.38 18.61 -44.52
N GLN A 1209 -42.88 17.80 -43.57
CA GLN A 1209 -44.02 18.22 -42.77
C GLN A 1209 -43.49 19.24 -41.76
N LEU A 1210 -43.61 20.52 -42.14
CA LEU A 1210 -43.32 21.65 -41.27
C LEU A 1210 -44.12 21.46 -39.96
N GLY A 1211 -43.41 21.20 -38.86
CA GLY A 1211 -43.99 21.13 -37.53
C GLY A 1211 -44.62 22.48 -37.19
N THR A 1212 -45.79 22.46 -36.55
CA THR A 1212 -46.36 23.67 -35.96
C THR A 1212 -45.90 23.70 -34.50
N TRP A 1213 -44.62 24.07 -34.35
CA TRP A 1213 -43.91 24.14 -33.09
C TRP A 1213 -44.40 25.29 -32.21
N THR A 1214 -44.42 25.05 -30.90
CA THR A 1214 -44.70 26.05 -29.87
C THR A 1214 -43.68 25.91 -28.74
N SER A 1215 -43.26 27.03 -28.13
CA SER A 1215 -42.22 27.02 -27.10
C SER A 1215 -42.68 27.57 -25.75
N ARG A 1216 -42.04 27.05 -24.69
CA ARG A 1216 -42.12 27.50 -23.30
C ARG A 1216 -40.72 27.51 -22.68
N GLN A 1217 -40.51 28.24 -21.59
CA GLN A 1217 -39.29 28.08 -20.79
C GLN A 1217 -39.40 26.83 -19.92
N GLY A 1218 -38.29 26.12 -19.72
CA GLY A 1218 -38.16 25.06 -18.73
C GLY A 1218 -38.24 25.59 -17.29
N THR A 1219 -38.48 24.69 -16.35
CA THR A 1219 -38.71 24.98 -14.92
C THR A 1219 -38.23 23.81 -14.08
N GLY A 1220 -37.73 24.08 -12.86
CA GLY A 1220 -37.07 23.04 -12.07
C GLY A 1220 -35.77 22.64 -12.74
N ASP A 1221 -35.50 21.34 -12.84
CA ASP A 1221 -34.27 20.77 -13.40
C ASP A 1221 -34.07 21.15 -14.89
N ASP A 1222 -35.15 21.42 -15.62
CA ASP A 1222 -35.14 21.92 -16.99
C ASP A 1222 -34.78 23.44 -17.10
N GLN A 1223 -34.39 24.11 -16.00
CA GLN A 1223 -34.08 25.55 -15.98
C GLN A 1223 -32.83 25.87 -16.81
N GLY A 1224 -33.00 26.74 -17.82
CA GLY A 1224 -31.95 27.07 -18.80
C GLY A 1224 -32.28 26.58 -20.20
N TYR A 1225 -33.23 25.65 -20.34
CA TYR A 1225 -33.72 25.16 -21.63
C TYR A 1225 -35.01 25.88 -22.06
N THR A 1226 -35.16 26.05 -23.37
CA THR A 1226 -36.41 26.41 -24.03
C THR A 1226 -37.03 25.13 -24.60
N VAL A 1227 -38.20 24.75 -24.09
CA VAL A 1227 -38.89 23.52 -24.48
C VAL A 1227 -39.79 23.79 -25.68
N TRP A 1228 -39.58 23.07 -26.77
CA TRP A 1228 -40.33 23.13 -28.02
C TRP A 1228 -41.16 21.87 -28.22
N VAL A 1229 -42.44 22.04 -28.56
CA VAL A 1229 -43.39 20.94 -28.76
C VAL A 1229 -44.17 21.16 -30.04
N ASP A 1230 -44.25 20.14 -30.90
CA ASP A 1230 -45.11 20.18 -32.07
C ASP A 1230 -46.59 19.94 -31.69
N SER A 1231 -47.47 20.78 -32.23
CA SER A 1231 -48.90 20.68 -31.93
C SER A 1231 -49.64 19.54 -32.65
N THR A 1232 -48.98 18.82 -33.58
CA THR A 1232 -49.54 17.63 -34.23
C THR A 1232 -49.03 16.32 -33.65
N ASN A 1233 -47.83 16.30 -33.06
CA ASN A 1233 -47.36 15.22 -32.20
C ASN A 1233 -46.70 15.73 -30.89
N PRO A 1234 -47.45 15.77 -29.77
CA PRO A 1234 -46.92 16.19 -28.47
C PRO A 1234 -46.23 15.05 -27.68
N SER A 1235 -45.91 13.91 -28.30
CA SER A 1235 -45.26 12.78 -27.61
C SER A 1235 -43.74 12.93 -27.47
N VAL A 1236 -43.14 13.92 -28.13
CA VAL A 1236 -41.70 14.24 -28.08
C VAL A 1236 -41.56 15.73 -27.79
N GLU A 1237 -40.79 16.08 -26.78
CA GLU A 1237 -40.46 17.47 -26.42
C GLU A 1237 -38.96 17.74 -26.64
N LEU A 1238 -38.63 18.82 -27.36
CA LEU A 1238 -37.23 19.23 -27.59
C LEU A 1238 -36.81 20.30 -26.58
N TYR A 1239 -35.79 20.00 -25.79
CA TYR A 1239 -35.22 20.87 -24.77
C TYR A 1239 -33.95 21.54 -25.30
N ILE A 1240 -34.09 22.71 -25.91
CA ILE A 1240 -32.95 23.41 -26.54
C ILE A 1240 -32.37 24.42 -25.56
N GLN A 1241 -31.07 24.33 -25.27
CA GLN A 1241 -30.39 25.24 -24.33
C GLN A 1241 -30.55 26.69 -24.80
N SER A 1242 -30.95 27.61 -23.90
CA SER A 1242 -31.41 28.96 -24.28
C SER A 1242 -30.31 29.89 -24.81
N THR A 1243 -29.06 29.42 -24.84
CA THR A 1243 -27.89 30.01 -25.49
C THR A 1243 -27.89 29.82 -27.01
N ILE A 1244 -28.51 28.74 -27.51
CA ILE A 1244 -28.48 28.31 -28.91
C ILE A 1244 -29.43 29.13 -29.79
N ASN A 1245 -29.04 29.39 -31.04
CA ASN A 1245 -29.89 30.09 -32.00
C ASN A 1245 -30.89 29.13 -32.66
N VAL A 1246 -32.19 29.27 -32.36
CA VAL A 1246 -33.25 28.52 -33.06
C VAL A 1246 -33.76 29.32 -34.27
N LEU A 1247 -33.88 28.67 -35.43
CA LEU A 1247 -34.21 29.27 -36.75
C LEU A 1247 -35.64 28.98 -37.23
#